data_AF-B0XX01-F1
#
_entry.id   AF-B0XX01-F1
#
_cell.length_a   1.000
_cell.length_b   1.000
_cell.length_c   1.000
_cell.angle_alpha   90.00
_cell.angle_beta   90.00
_cell.angle_gamma   90.00
#
_symmetry.space_group_name_H-M   'P 1'
#
loop_
_entity.id
_entity.type
_entity.pdbx_description
1 polymer ?
#
loop_
_entity_poly.entity_id
_entity_poly.type
_entity_poly.pdbx_seq_one_letter_code
_entity_poly.pdbx_strand_id
1 'polypeptide(L)'
;MTEYDRPFSIELPAKRQAVTMAATVASWLGYIPSLAGDKELPDEPPKALPASWYYSPEIYQLERRAIFSKRWILVTHKLRFTKPGDFLRFEEAGFSFVLCLDREGNLNGFHNICRHRAYPLVSEDEGNVKILSCKYHGWSYSLNGKLAKAPKFEVVPGFQKENQSLFPVHVHTDALGFIWVNLDSSPNPVPWEEDFDGVDRQERFQRFDFTQYKFDHTWQMTGDYNWKTLADNYNECYHCTIAHPDVARLADLSYYYTVSTPGHIQHFSRPKPDKVDEDIQNASTYYFPNACMTVSPHFFYMMRCVPTSATSCSMEYEVYRHIEASDEDFEYIDSFFKRVLDEDKHLCNAAQKNLNAGVFVNGQLHPDLESAPLFFQNTVRSLLKSHSDEERKINREIWPARQHSAGQATAEDVAFCLGHYNFNMISFRQCLAIAALPLAHTALALNDISSRAQSATNLCGDNDYIILESSPWIVYNMLYNAAQMVGTQCTNYDGMTTSDSGTKEVLWSSVTDIDYVASTNNVPKGYSFVGLTQNLETKLSAISSIPAVYNWTPTNTTEFKGNICFDFMTNDVKGDSTSSSSRELMLWLQYEGGQLPIGWTNGPAATIDNLFGTSWTLYEDINTDTGITVSTLMPTKQFEGSFSGDLKNWLLAMADLGRFTESTYVNVGNAGYL
;
A
#
# COMPACT_ATOMS: atom_id res chain seq x y z
N MET A 1 23.14 -1.43 67.01
CA MET A 1 24.17 -2.49 67.03
C MET A 1 23.86 -3.39 65.87
N THR A 2 24.63 -3.54 64.80
CA THR A 2 26.02 -3.15 64.48
C THR A 2 26.18 -3.28 62.95
N GLU A 3 26.94 -2.34 62.38
CA GLU A 3 27.85 -2.43 61.22
C GLU A 3 27.44 -3.21 59.96
N TYR A 4 27.19 -2.50 58.86
CA TYR A 4 28.15 -2.38 57.75
C TYR A 4 27.76 -1.19 56.84
N ASP A 5 28.19 0.01 57.25
CA ASP A 5 28.23 1.21 56.43
C ASP A 5 29.56 1.29 55.67
N ARG A 6 29.51 1.34 54.34
CA ARG A 6 30.30 2.25 53.47
C ARG A 6 29.93 2.04 51.99
N PRO A 7 29.47 3.08 51.26
CA PRO A 7 29.36 3.03 49.81
C PRO A 7 30.71 3.38 49.16
N PHE A 8 31.08 2.64 48.12
CA PHE A 8 32.12 3.03 47.17
C PHE A 8 31.52 4.08 46.22
N SER A 9 32.09 5.29 46.27
CA SER A 9 31.83 6.39 45.35
C SER A 9 32.56 6.17 44.03
N ILE A 10 31.81 6.14 42.92
CA ILE A 10 32.32 6.44 41.57
C ILE A 10 31.55 7.67 41.10
N GLU A 11 32.28 8.78 40.93
CA GLU A 11 31.78 10.04 40.39
C GLU A 11 31.36 9.86 38.92
N LEU A 12 30.09 10.18 38.62
CA LEU A 12 29.60 10.47 37.28
C LEU A 12 29.18 11.95 37.22
N PRO A 13 29.35 12.65 36.08
CA PRO A 13 29.27 14.12 36.04
C PRO A 13 27.86 14.63 36.32
N ALA A 14 27.75 15.60 37.23
CA ALA A 14 26.54 16.17 37.84
C ALA A 14 25.64 17.03 36.91
N LYS A 15 25.46 16.68 35.62
CA LYS A 15 24.60 17.44 34.69
C LYS A 15 23.40 16.68 34.11
N ARG A 16 23.17 15.41 34.46
CA ARG A 16 22.05 14.62 33.91
C ARG A 16 20.96 14.17 34.92
N GLN A 17 21.12 14.41 36.22
CA GLN A 17 20.13 13.97 37.23
C GLN A 17 19.03 15.01 37.57
N ALA A 18 19.15 16.26 37.13
CA ALA A 18 18.14 17.28 37.46
C ALA A 18 16.85 17.20 36.63
N VAL A 19 16.85 16.48 35.49
CA VAL A 19 15.68 16.41 34.59
C VAL A 19 14.73 15.28 34.96
N THR A 20 15.22 14.20 35.57
CA THR A 20 14.42 12.97 35.79
C THR A 20 13.64 12.95 37.11
N MET A 21 14.05 13.71 38.14
CA MET A 21 13.31 13.76 39.42
C MET A 21 12.18 14.79 39.46
N ALA A 22 12.18 15.80 38.58
CA ALA A 22 11.13 16.82 38.57
C ALA A 22 9.80 16.31 37.99
N ALA A 23 9.85 15.31 37.10
CA ALA A 23 8.66 14.77 36.43
C ALA A 23 7.84 13.81 37.31
N THR A 24 8.49 13.10 38.25
CA THR A 24 7.85 12.05 39.06
C THR A 24 7.10 12.56 40.28
N VAL A 25 7.30 13.82 40.71
CA VAL A 25 6.58 14.42 41.86
C VAL A 25 5.39 15.29 41.40
N ALA A 26 5.42 15.82 40.18
CA ALA A 26 4.36 16.67 39.64
C ALA A 26 3.06 15.91 39.28
N SER A 27 3.16 14.60 39.00
CA SER A 27 1.99 13.77 38.62
C SER A 27 1.04 13.47 39.78
N TRP A 28 1.48 13.61 41.03
CA TRP A 28 0.65 13.34 42.22
C TRP A 28 -0.21 14.54 42.67
N LEU A 29 0.01 15.74 42.12
CA LEU A 29 -0.66 16.98 42.54
C LEU A 29 -1.53 17.65 41.45
N GLY A 30 -1.81 16.96 40.33
CA GLY A 30 -2.69 17.50 39.29
C GLY A 30 -2.13 18.73 38.57
N TYR A 31 -0.80 18.90 38.56
CA TYR A 31 -0.13 19.98 37.86
C TYR A 31 0.17 19.56 36.41
N ILE A 32 -0.57 20.13 35.46
CA ILE A 32 -0.15 20.14 34.04
C ILE A 32 1.17 20.92 34.00
N PRO A 33 2.28 20.35 33.51
CA PRO A 33 3.45 21.17 33.23
C PRO A 33 3.05 22.18 32.15
N SER A 34 2.89 23.43 32.56
CA SER A 34 2.92 24.55 31.62
C SER A 34 4.27 24.49 30.91
N LEU A 35 4.26 23.95 29.68
CA LEU A 35 5.34 24.14 28.72
C LEU A 35 5.39 25.57 28.16
N ALA A 36 4.71 26.53 28.78
CA ALA A 36 5.01 27.95 28.61
C ALA A 36 6.17 28.34 29.55
N GLY A 37 7.35 27.79 29.29
CA GLY A 37 8.58 28.55 29.49
C GLY A 37 8.84 29.24 28.17
N ASP A 38 8.98 30.58 28.18
CA ASP A 38 9.20 31.46 27.03
C ASP A 38 9.96 30.79 25.86
N LYS A 39 9.23 30.04 25.03
CA LYS A 39 9.67 29.65 23.70
C LYS A 39 9.28 30.82 22.85
N GLU A 40 10.25 31.58 22.34
CA GLU A 40 10.02 32.46 21.21
C GLU A 40 9.27 31.64 20.15
N LEU A 41 7.99 31.97 19.96
CA LEU A 41 7.20 31.38 18.89
C LEU A 41 7.92 31.77 17.59
N PRO A 42 8.19 30.83 16.68
CA PRO A 42 8.83 31.17 15.42
C PRO A 42 7.99 32.22 14.70
N ASP A 43 8.65 33.18 14.03
CA ASP A 43 7.99 34.29 13.32
C ASP A 43 6.97 33.83 12.27
N GLU A 44 7.09 32.58 11.80
CA GLU A 44 6.12 31.91 10.93
C GLU A 44 5.72 30.53 11.48
N PRO A 45 4.45 30.12 11.30
CA PRO A 45 4.00 28.77 11.68
C PRO A 45 4.73 27.70 10.86
N PRO A 46 5.01 26.53 11.45
CA PRO A 46 5.77 25.48 10.80
C PRO A 46 4.98 24.88 9.63
N LYS A 47 5.69 24.56 8.55
CA LYS A 47 5.09 24.01 7.31
C LYS A 47 5.34 22.51 7.21
N ALA A 48 4.32 21.80 6.73
CA ALA A 48 4.41 20.39 6.41
C ALA A 48 5.45 20.10 5.32
N LEU A 49 5.81 18.82 5.14
CA LEU A 49 6.50 18.35 3.94
C LEU A 49 5.75 18.80 2.67
N PRO A 50 6.47 19.12 1.59
CA PRO A 50 5.82 19.45 0.33
C PRO A 50 5.07 18.23 -0.21
N ALA A 51 3.92 18.45 -0.84
CA ALA A 51 3.03 17.43 -1.39
C ALA A 51 3.77 16.45 -2.30
N SER A 52 4.78 16.92 -3.04
CA SER A 52 5.62 16.08 -3.91
C SER A 52 6.32 14.94 -3.18
N TRP A 53 6.58 15.05 -1.88
CA TRP A 53 7.16 13.96 -1.10
C TRP A 53 6.18 12.82 -0.83
N TYR A 54 4.89 13.06 -1.02
CA TYR A 54 3.82 12.08 -0.82
C TYR A 54 3.39 11.42 -2.14
N TYR A 55 3.93 11.81 -3.31
CA TYR A 55 3.57 11.17 -4.58
C TYR A 55 4.74 10.92 -5.54
N SER A 56 5.92 11.52 -5.33
CA SER A 56 7.06 11.34 -6.24
C SER A 56 7.67 9.94 -6.13
N PRO A 57 7.77 9.19 -7.24
CA PRO A 57 8.50 7.92 -7.28
C PRO A 57 9.97 8.04 -6.89
N GLU A 58 10.62 9.16 -7.20
CA GLU A 58 12.02 9.42 -6.87
C GLU A 58 12.22 9.58 -5.36
N ILE A 59 11.30 10.26 -4.68
CA ILE A 59 11.29 10.35 -3.22
C ILE A 59 11.07 8.96 -2.61
N TYR A 60 10.14 8.17 -3.14
CA TYR A 60 9.95 6.79 -2.68
C TYR A 60 11.22 5.95 -2.82
N GLN A 61 11.92 6.01 -3.96
CA GLN A 61 13.20 5.29 -4.11
C GLN A 61 14.28 5.80 -3.13
N LEU A 62 14.32 7.10 -2.84
CA LEU A 62 15.22 7.65 -1.83
C LEU A 62 14.85 7.18 -0.42
N GLU A 63 13.57 7.09 -0.08
CA GLU A 63 13.08 6.56 1.20
C GLU A 63 13.47 5.09 1.39
N ARG A 64 13.33 4.28 0.34
CA ARG A 64 13.78 2.88 0.34
C ARG A 64 15.26 2.75 0.72
N ARG A 65 16.11 3.61 0.16
CA ARG A 65 17.57 3.62 0.44
C ARG A 65 17.91 4.22 1.81
N ALA A 66 17.35 5.38 2.12
CA ALA A 66 17.73 6.17 3.28
C ALA A 66 17.10 5.68 4.60
N ILE A 67 15.92 5.06 4.53
CA ILE A 67 15.13 4.65 5.70
C ILE A 67 14.99 3.14 5.73
N PHE A 68 14.19 2.55 4.83
CA PHE A 68 13.76 1.15 4.94
C PHE A 68 14.89 0.14 4.79
N SER A 69 15.98 0.50 4.11
CA SER A 69 17.14 -0.39 3.97
C SER A 69 18.21 -0.23 5.06
N LYS A 70 18.11 0.78 5.94
CA LYS A 70 19.20 1.18 6.86
C LYS A 70 18.78 1.24 8.33
N ARG A 71 17.50 1.51 8.60
CA ARG A 71 16.96 1.64 9.96
C ARG A 71 16.40 0.32 10.47
N TRP A 72 16.26 0.22 11.79
CA TRP A 72 15.52 -0.87 12.40
C TRP A 72 14.02 -0.69 12.19
N ILE A 73 13.33 -1.80 11.90
CA ILE A 73 11.94 -1.87 11.47
C ILE A 73 11.26 -2.90 12.36
N LEU A 74 10.18 -2.51 13.02
CA LEU A 74 9.40 -3.42 13.84
C LEU A 74 8.53 -4.29 12.93
N VAL A 75 8.65 -5.62 13.06
CA VAL A 75 8.02 -6.57 12.11
C VAL A 75 6.99 -7.52 12.73
N THR A 76 7.25 -8.05 13.92
CA THR A 76 6.37 -9.04 14.56
C THR A 76 6.69 -9.18 16.06
N HIS A 77 6.05 -10.11 16.77
CA HIS A 77 6.34 -10.44 18.16
C HIS A 77 6.75 -11.92 18.31
N LYS A 78 7.63 -12.23 19.26
CA LYS A 78 8.17 -13.59 19.49
C LYS A 78 7.10 -14.66 19.75
N LEU A 79 5.91 -14.25 20.23
CA LEU A 79 4.76 -15.13 20.45
C LEU A 79 4.26 -15.81 19.16
N ARG A 80 4.67 -15.34 17.97
CA ARG A 80 4.39 -16.00 16.70
C ARG A 80 5.29 -17.20 16.40
N PHE A 81 6.41 -17.34 17.11
CA PHE A 81 7.38 -18.43 16.93
C PHE A 81 7.31 -19.40 18.11
N THR A 82 6.56 -20.50 17.93
CA THR A 82 6.24 -21.43 19.02
C THR A 82 7.14 -22.66 19.04
N LYS A 83 7.70 -23.05 17.88
CA LYS A 83 8.52 -24.25 17.74
C LYS A 83 9.56 -24.11 16.62
N PRO A 84 10.69 -24.85 16.69
CA PRO A 84 11.68 -24.86 15.63
C PRO A 84 11.09 -25.15 14.24
N GLY A 85 11.58 -24.42 13.25
CA GLY A 85 11.08 -24.47 11.88
C GLY A 85 9.94 -23.50 11.58
N ASP A 86 9.32 -22.88 12.59
CA ASP A 86 8.34 -21.81 12.37
C ASP A 86 9.01 -20.68 11.58
N PHE A 87 8.36 -20.23 10.51
CA PHE A 87 8.81 -19.12 9.68
C PHE A 87 7.67 -18.15 9.41
N LEU A 88 8.04 -16.87 9.26
CA LEU A 88 7.17 -15.80 8.81
C LEU A 88 7.85 -15.07 7.66
N ARG A 89 7.11 -14.84 6.56
CA ARG A 89 7.55 -14.05 5.42
C ARG A 89 6.98 -12.65 5.55
N PHE A 90 7.83 -11.67 5.24
CA PHE A 90 7.48 -10.26 5.27
C PHE A 90 7.91 -9.58 3.96
N GLU A 91 7.26 -8.47 3.68
CA GLU A 91 7.70 -7.48 2.71
C GLU A 91 7.68 -6.11 3.38
N GLU A 92 8.68 -5.29 3.09
CA GLU A 92 8.75 -3.91 3.55
C GLU A 92 9.38 -3.06 2.45
N ALA A 93 8.64 -2.09 1.91
CA ALA A 93 9.09 -1.23 0.81
C ALA A 93 9.70 -2.00 -0.38
N GLY A 94 9.08 -3.12 -0.77
CA GLY A 94 9.52 -4.01 -1.85
C GLY A 94 10.73 -4.90 -1.52
N PHE A 95 11.19 -4.93 -0.26
CA PHE A 95 12.19 -5.89 0.20
C PHE A 95 11.49 -7.09 0.83
N SER A 96 11.57 -8.26 0.17
CA SER A 96 11.04 -9.52 0.73
C SER A 96 12.08 -10.25 1.58
N PHE A 97 11.69 -10.63 2.79
CA PHE A 97 12.53 -11.37 3.73
C PHE A 97 11.70 -12.40 4.52
N VAL A 98 12.40 -13.35 5.14
CA VAL A 98 11.83 -14.42 5.95
C VAL A 98 12.56 -14.47 7.28
N LEU A 99 11.80 -14.55 8.36
CA LEU A 99 12.29 -14.88 9.70
C LEU A 99 12.01 -16.35 9.97
N CYS A 100 12.95 -17.08 10.54
CA CYS A 100 12.76 -18.48 10.91
C CYS A 100 13.44 -18.85 12.23
N LEU A 101 12.74 -19.61 13.06
CA LEU A 101 13.27 -20.15 14.31
C LEU A 101 14.05 -21.43 14.01
N ASP A 102 15.36 -21.45 14.32
CA ASP A 102 16.19 -22.63 14.11
C ASP A 102 16.00 -23.71 15.21
N ARG A 103 16.76 -24.81 15.10
CA ARG A 103 16.65 -25.94 16.03
C ARG A 103 17.34 -25.68 17.36
N GLU A 104 18.24 -24.72 17.37
CA GLU A 104 18.98 -24.24 18.52
C GLU A 104 18.19 -23.16 19.30
N GLY A 105 17.05 -22.71 18.76
CA GLY A 105 16.17 -21.71 19.37
C GLY A 105 16.53 -20.27 18.99
N ASN A 106 17.42 -20.06 18.02
CA ASN A 106 17.75 -18.72 17.53
C ASN A 106 16.78 -18.31 16.43
N LEU A 107 16.32 -17.06 16.49
CA LEU A 107 15.56 -16.45 15.43
C LEU A 107 16.52 -15.85 14.39
N ASN A 108 16.44 -16.34 13.16
CA ASN A 108 17.30 -15.91 12.06
C ASN A 108 16.48 -15.19 10.98
N GLY A 109 17.06 -14.17 10.34
CA GLY A 109 16.44 -13.44 9.23
C GLY A 109 17.23 -13.56 7.95
N PHE A 110 16.55 -13.70 6.81
CA PHE A 110 17.18 -13.76 5.48
C PHE A 110 16.32 -13.07 4.42
N HIS A 111 16.94 -12.48 3.41
CA HIS A 111 16.19 -12.13 2.20
C HIS A 111 15.58 -13.39 1.58
N ASN A 112 14.32 -13.31 1.14
CA ASN A 112 13.57 -14.43 0.56
C ASN A 112 14.00 -14.67 -0.89
N ILE A 113 15.29 -14.92 -1.11
CA ILE A 113 15.93 -14.93 -2.42
C ILE A 113 16.88 -16.13 -2.48
N CYS A 114 16.58 -17.11 -3.34
CA CYS A 114 17.53 -18.18 -3.63
C CYS A 114 18.79 -17.61 -4.28
N ARG A 115 19.96 -17.96 -3.73
CA ARG A 115 21.28 -17.52 -4.21
C ARG A 115 21.63 -18.02 -5.61
N HIS A 116 20.88 -18.99 -6.16
CA HIS A 116 21.12 -19.50 -7.51
C HIS A 116 20.59 -18.54 -8.59
N ARG A 117 19.26 -18.32 -8.62
CA ARG A 117 18.58 -17.52 -9.67
C ARG A 117 17.40 -16.73 -9.10
N ALA A 118 17.56 -16.21 -7.88
CA ALA A 118 16.66 -15.28 -7.20
C ALA A 118 15.22 -15.75 -6.92
N TYR A 119 14.85 -16.99 -7.23
CA TYR A 119 13.52 -17.53 -6.92
C TYR A 119 13.23 -17.49 -5.41
N PRO A 120 12.00 -17.16 -4.96
CA PRO A 120 11.65 -17.11 -3.55
C PRO A 120 11.80 -18.48 -2.87
N LEU A 121 12.29 -18.48 -1.63
CA LEU A 121 12.46 -19.71 -0.85
C LEU A 121 11.13 -20.23 -0.32
N VAL A 122 10.28 -19.30 0.12
CA VAL A 122 8.92 -19.54 0.62
C VAL A 122 7.96 -18.60 -0.09
N SER A 123 6.75 -19.08 -0.37
CA SER A 123 5.69 -18.28 -1.01
C SER A 123 4.55 -17.99 -0.04
N GLU A 124 4.36 -18.92 0.90
CA GLU A 124 3.43 -18.85 2.01
C GLU A 124 3.86 -17.72 2.98
N ASP A 125 2.90 -17.04 3.60
CA ASP A 125 3.19 -15.95 4.57
C ASP A 125 3.73 -16.48 5.90
N GLU A 126 3.34 -17.71 6.25
CA GLU A 126 3.78 -18.39 7.45
C GLU A 126 3.77 -19.91 7.28
N GLY A 127 4.47 -20.60 8.17
CA GLY A 127 4.38 -22.05 8.25
C GLY A 127 5.48 -22.65 9.10
N ASN A 128 5.69 -23.96 8.96
CA ASN A 128 6.75 -24.69 9.63
C ASN A 128 7.51 -25.57 8.64
N VAL A 129 8.84 -25.41 8.58
CA VAL A 129 9.72 -26.15 7.67
C VAL A 129 10.93 -26.72 8.36
N LYS A 130 11.41 -27.87 7.89
CA LYS A 130 12.67 -28.47 8.37
C LYS A 130 13.91 -27.93 7.67
N ILE A 131 13.73 -27.34 6.48
CA ILE A 131 14.74 -26.81 5.57
C ILE A 131 14.08 -25.83 4.61
N LEU A 132 14.76 -24.74 4.25
CA LEU A 132 14.28 -23.77 3.26
C LEU A 132 14.66 -24.29 1.86
N SER A 133 13.69 -24.81 1.10
CA SER A 133 13.95 -25.46 -0.19
C SER A 133 13.41 -24.65 -1.36
N CYS A 134 14.32 -24.18 -2.23
CA CYS A 134 13.96 -23.47 -3.46
C CYS A 134 13.22 -24.41 -4.42
N LYS A 135 11.97 -24.05 -4.76
CA LYS A 135 11.12 -24.82 -5.68
C LYS A 135 11.60 -24.78 -7.14
N TYR A 136 12.54 -23.90 -7.50
CA TYR A 136 13.02 -23.77 -8.88
C TYR A 136 14.02 -24.86 -9.30
N HIS A 137 15.11 -25.02 -8.54
CA HIS A 137 16.20 -25.96 -8.90
C HIS A 137 16.63 -26.87 -7.73
N GLY A 138 15.88 -26.87 -6.63
CA GLY A 138 16.13 -27.75 -5.48
C GLY A 138 17.37 -27.40 -4.65
N TRP A 139 17.86 -26.15 -4.73
CA TRP A 139 18.81 -25.65 -3.74
C TRP A 139 18.13 -25.54 -2.39
N SER A 140 18.76 -26.05 -1.34
CA SER A 140 18.15 -26.10 -0.01
C SER A 140 19.11 -25.56 1.05
N TYR A 141 18.57 -24.74 1.95
CA TYR A 141 19.29 -24.03 2.99
C TYR A 141 18.80 -24.45 4.37
N SER A 142 19.72 -24.61 5.32
CA SER A 142 19.34 -24.82 6.72
C SER A 142 18.62 -23.58 7.29
N LEU A 143 17.97 -23.75 8.45
CA LEU A 143 17.25 -22.65 9.14
C LEU A 143 18.18 -21.54 9.66
N ASN A 144 19.49 -21.75 9.65
CA ASN A 144 20.50 -20.71 9.88
C ASN A 144 21.11 -20.16 8.56
N GLY A 145 20.44 -20.39 7.43
CA GLY A 145 20.77 -19.80 6.13
C GLY A 145 21.92 -20.44 5.34
N LYS A 146 22.65 -21.40 5.92
CA LYS A 146 23.75 -22.07 5.22
C LYS A 146 23.23 -22.97 4.08
N LEU A 147 23.91 -22.96 2.94
CA LEU A 147 23.57 -23.85 1.82
C LEU A 147 23.84 -25.32 2.21
N ALA A 148 22.80 -26.11 2.38
CA ALA A 148 22.91 -27.53 2.69
C ALA A 148 23.15 -28.36 1.41
N LYS A 149 22.38 -28.09 0.35
CA LYS A 149 22.41 -28.85 -0.90
C LYS A 149 22.24 -27.94 -2.11
N ALA A 150 23.07 -28.16 -3.12
CA ALA A 150 22.92 -27.63 -4.47
C ALA A 150 23.05 -28.82 -5.43
N PRO A 151 21.94 -29.34 -5.99
CA PRO A 151 21.97 -30.54 -6.82
C PRO A 151 22.95 -30.41 -8.00
N LYS A 152 23.80 -31.41 -8.21
CA LYS A 152 24.79 -31.51 -9.31
C LYS A 152 25.97 -30.54 -9.21
N PHE A 153 26.09 -29.76 -8.14
CA PHE A 153 27.24 -28.87 -7.92
C PHE A 153 28.44 -29.57 -7.30
N GLU A 154 28.33 -30.85 -6.93
CA GLU A 154 29.43 -31.64 -6.35
C GLU A 154 30.58 -31.87 -7.34
N VAL A 155 30.29 -31.80 -8.65
CA VAL A 155 31.25 -32.00 -9.74
C VAL A 155 31.74 -30.70 -10.36
N VAL A 156 31.25 -29.54 -9.91
CA VAL A 156 31.59 -28.22 -10.48
C VAL A 156 32.89 -27.72 -9.85
N PRO A 157 34.00 -27.57 -10.61
CA PRO A 157 35.27 -27.13 -10.05
C PRO A 157 35.17 -25.73 -9.44
N GLY A 158 35.72 -25.56 -8.24
CA GLY A 158 35.78 -24.26 -7.54
C GLY A 158 34.49 -23.82 -6.85
N PHE A 159 33.40 -24.61 -6.93
CA PHE A 159 32.17 -24.29 -6.19
C PHE A 159 32.35 -24.52 -4.69
N GLN A 160 32.14 -23.46 -3.90
CA GLN A 160 32.19 -23.49 -2.43
C GLN A 160 30.79 -23.17 -1.88
N LYS A 161 30.20 -24.11 -1.13
CA LYS A 161 28.85 -23.96 -0.58
C LYS A 161 28.77 -22.80 0.42
N GLU A 162 29.86 -22.56 1.13
CA GLU A 162 30.01 -21.57 2.19
C GLU A 162 29.77 -20.15 1.66
N ASN A 163 30.17 -19.89 0.41
CA ASN A 163 30.00 -18.59 -0.27
C ASN A 163 28.58 -18.37 -0.80
N GLN A 164 27.71 -19.37 -0.65
CA GLN A 164 26.36 -19.41 -1.22
C GLN A 164 25.28 -19.47 -0.14
N SER A 165 25.60 -19.09 1.10
CA SER A 165 24.60 -18.94 2.17
C SER A 165 23.58 -17.85 1.83
N LEU A 166 22.38 -17.91 2.39
CA LEU A 166 21.37 -16.87 2.21
C LEU A 166 21.90 -15.51 2.64
N PHE A 167 21.39 -14.46 2.02
CA PHE A 167 21.73 -13.10 2.42
C PHE A 167 21.04 -12.77 3.74
N PRO A 168 21.81 -12.54 4.83
CA PRO A 168 21.23 -12.35 6.15
C PRO A 168 20.51 -11.01 6.25
N VAL A 169 19.49 -10.99 7.10
CA VAL A 169 18.83 -9.80 7.62
C VAL A 169 19.14 -9.76 9.11
N HIS A 170 19.52 -8.59 9.63
CA HIS A 170 19.81 -8.44 11.06
C HIS A 170 18.51 -8.53 11.84
N VAL A 171 18.53 -9.23 12.97
CA VAL A 171 17.36 -9.44 13.83
C VAL A 171 17.71 -9.04 15.26
N HIS A 172 16.81 -8.30 15.90
CA HIS A 172 16.88 -7.95 17.32
C HIS A 172 15.54 -8.28 17.98
N THR A 173 15.57 -8.90 19.15
CA THR A 173 14.35 -9.12 19.97
C THR A 173 14.51 -8.31 21.25
N ASP A 174 13.61 -7.38 21.49
CA ASP A 174 13.68 -6.49 22.66
C ASP A 174 13.19 -7.18 23.94
N ALA A 175 13.26 -6.46 25.08
CA ALA A 175 12.90 -7.02 26.37
C ALA A 175 11.41 -7.41 26.49
N LEU A 176 10.53 -6.79 25.70
CA LEU A 176 9.09 -7.10 25.68
C LEU A 176 8.79 -8.27 24.74
N GLY A 177 9.69 -8.58 23.81
CA GLY A 177 9.57 -9.68 22.86
C GLY A 177 9.20 -9.25 21.46
N PHE A 178 9.19 -7.94 21.17
CA PHE A 178 9.03 -7.45 19.81
C PHE A 178 10.28 -7.74 18.98
N ILE A 179 10.07 -8.10 17.73
CA ILE A 179 11.11 -8.49 16.79
C ILE A 179 11.30 -7.37 15.78
N TRP A 180 12.54 -6.93 15.69
CA TRP A 180 13.02 -5.85 14.85
C TRP A 180 13.97 -6.40 13.79
N VAL A 181 13.94 -5.82 12.61
CA VAL A 181 14.87 -6.15 11.52
C VAL A 181 15.61 -4.93 11.01
N ASN A 182 16.85 -5.15 10.54
CA ASN A 182 17.59 -4.15 9.77
C ASN A 182 18.13 -4.83 8.50
N LEU A 183 17.84 -4.21 7.35
CA LEU A 183 18.14 -4.77 6.04
C LEU A 183 19.53 -4.38 5.52
N ASP A 184 20.31 -3.58 6.25
CA ASP A 184 21.65 -3.17 5.84
C ASP A 184 22.56 -4.41 5.66
N SER A 185 23.16 -4.55 4.49
CA SER A 185 24.06 -5.67 4.17
C SER A 185 25.40 -5.60 4.89
N SER A 186 25.72 -4.47 5.54
CA SER A 186 26.88 -4.34 6.42
C SER A 186 26.82 -5.37 7.55
N PRO A 187 27.95 -5.99 7.93
CA PRO A 187 27.98 -6.88 9.09
C PRO A 187 27.70 -6.14 10.42
N ASN A 188 27.87 -4.82 10.44
CA ASN A 188 27.58 -3.97 11.59
C ASN A 188 26.57 -2.90 11.15
N PRO A 189 25.26 -3.14 11.27
CA PRO A 189 24.26 -2.11 11.06
C PRO A 189 24.34 -1.08 12.19
N VAL A 190 23.56 0.01 12.08
CA VAL A 190 23.35 0.93 13.20
C VAL A 190 22.88 0.15 14.44
N PRO A 191 23.41 0.39 15.66
CA PRO A 191 22.92 -0.25 16.87
C PRO A 191 21.43 0.03 17.09
N TRP A 192 20.66 -0.95 17.59
CA TRP A 192 19.23 -0.78 17.81
C TRP A 192 18.94 0.33 18.84
N GLU A 193 19.77 0.40 19.87
CA GLU A 193 19.69 1.39 20.95
C GLU A 193 19.91 2.83 20.46
N GLU A 194 20.52 3.04 19.29
CA GLU A 194 20.71 4.41 18.76
C GLU A 194 19.37 5.10 18.48
N ASP A 195 18.39 4.34 17.99
CA ASP A 195 17.04 4.85 17.74
C ASP A 195 16.05 4.45 18.85
N PHE A 196 16.25 3.32 19.55
CA PHE A 196 15.21 2.72 20.40
C PHE A 196 15.59 2.52 21.88
N ASP A 197 16.64 3.17 22.38
CA ASP A 197 17.01 3.04 23.79
C ASP A 197 15.84 3.40 24.73
N GLY A 198 15.49 2.45 25.60
CA GLY A 198 14.43 2.59 26.59
C GLY A 198 13.01 2.41 26.06
N VAL A 199 12.82 2.15 24.76
CA VAL A 199 11.47 1.99 24.18
C VAL A 199 10.72 0.78 24.76
N ASP A 200 11.45 -0.27 25.13
CA ASP A 200 10.97 -1.51 25.73
C ASP A 200 10.88 -1.44 27.26
N ARG A 201 11.25 -0.30 27.86
CA ARG A 201 11.28 -0.04 29.30
C ARG A 201 10.41 1.14 29.72
N GLN A 202 9.45 1.53 28.87
CA GLN A 202 8.52 2.61 29.19
C GLN A 202 7.72 2.28 30.45
N GLU A 203 7.64 3.21 31.40
CA GLU A 203 6.95 3.01 32.68
C GLU A 203 5.48 2.56 32.48
N ARG A 204 4.80 3.11 31.48
CA ARG A 204 3.42 2.76 31.13
C ARG A 204 3.21 1.33 30.64
N PHE A 205 4.29 0.61 30.32
CA PHE A 205 4.24 -0.81 29.98
C PHE A 205 4.37 -1.74 31.19
N GLN A 206 4.81 -1.25 32.36
CA GLN A 206 5.04 -2.09 33.53
C GLN A 206 3.77 -2.78 34.08
N ARG A 207 2.59 -2.27 33.73
CA ARG A 207 1.29 -2.87 34.07
C ARG A 207 0.87 -4.03 33.15
N PHE A 208 1.57 -4.23 32.03
CA PHE A 208 1.24 -5.26 31.06
C PHE A 208 2.31 -6.34 31.06
N ASP A 209 1.93 -7.56 31.42
CA ASP A 209 2.78 -8.73 31.25
C ASP A 209 2.57 -9.31 29.85
N PHE A 210 3.47 -8.99 28.91
CA PHE A 210 3.40 -9.47 27.52
C PHE A 210 3.44 -11.01 27.41
N THR A 211 3.87 -11.73 28.44
CA THR A 211 3.83 -13.21 28.46
C THR A 211 2.43 -13.77 28.68
N GLN A 212 1.49 -12.95 29.14
CA GLN A 212 0.10 -13.30 29.38
C GLN A 212 -0.81 -13.09 28.15
N TYR A 213 -0.23 -12.84 26.98
CA TYR A 213 -0.94 -12.73 25.72
C TYR A 213 -0.59 -13.89 24.81
N LYS A 214 -1.51 -14.22 23.90
CA LYS A 214 -1.32 -15.21 22.84
C LYS A 214 -1.64 -14.56 21.50
N PHE A 215 -0.91 -14.97 20.46
CA PHE A 215 -1.27 -14.60 19.09
C PHE A 215 -2.69 -15.12 18.80
N ASP A 216 -3.54 -14.26 18.25
CA ASP A 216 -4.93 -14.59 17.93
C ASP A 216 -5.11 -14.69 16.41
N HIS A 217 -4.96 -13.59 15.69
CA HIS A 217 -5.06 -13.55 14.24
C HIS A 217 -4.28 -12.39 13.61
N THR A 218 -4.16 -12.43 12.28
CA THR A 218 -3.76 -11.29 11.45
C THR A 218 -4.94 -10.79 10.63
N TRP A 219 -4.90 -9.52 10.25
CA TRP A 219 -5.76 -8.96 9.22
C TRP A 219 -5.05 -7.80 8.53
N GLN A 220 -5.55 -7.35 7.39
CA GLN A 220 -4.90 -6.28 6.63
C GLN A 220 -5.92 -5.41 5.90
N MET A 221 -5.48 -4.20 5.54
CA MET A 221 -6.19 -3.26 4.68
C MET A 221 -5.22 -2.64 3.68
N THR A 222 -5.65 -2.46 2.44
CA THR A 222 -4.89 -1.65 1.47
C THR A 222 -5.32 -0.19 1.56
N GLY A 223 -4.36 0.73 1.48
CA GLY A 223 -4.58 2.17 1.38
C GLY A 223 -3.97 2.75 0.10
N ASP A 224 -4.73 3.62 -0.57
CA ASP A 224 -4.30 4.37 -1.76
C ASP A 224 -3.68 5.71 -1.34
N TYR A 225 -2.77 5.63 -0.37
CA TYR A 225 -2.01 6.75 0.16
C TYR A 225 -0.56 6.39 0.48
N ASN A 226 0.28 7.41 0.51
CA ASN A 226 1.65 7.29 0.95
C ASN A 226 1.72 6.90 2.44
N TRP A 227 2.70 6.07 2.81
CA TRP A 227 2.93 5.62 4.19
C TRP A 227 3.06 6.77 5.21
N LYS A 228 3.64 7.92 4.78
CA LYS A 228 3.78 9.11 5.61
C LYS A 228 2.43 9.75 5.95
N THR A 229 1.43 9.64 5.05
CA THR A 229 0.08 10.18 5.30
C THR A 229 -0.55 9.48 6.51
N LEU A 230 -0.41 8.15 6.61
CA LEU A 230 -0.89 7.39 7.77
C LEU A 230 -0.06 7.67 9.02
N ALA A 231 1.25 7.80 8.89
CA ALA A 231 2.11 8.17 10.01
C ALA A 231 1.77 9.57 10.55
N ASP A 232 1.49 10.54 9.68
CA ASP A 232 1.03 11.87 10.07
C ASP A 232 -0.31 11.77 10.82
N ASN A 233 -1.30 11.09 10.25
CA ASN A 233 -2.64 10.90 10.82
C ASN A 233 -2.62 10.17 12.18
N TYR A 234 -1.86 9.08 12.31
CA TYR A 234 -1.77 8.33 13.58
C TYR A 234 -1.15 9.17 14.70
N ASN A 235 -0.21 10.06 14.37
CA ASN A 235 0.61 10.77 15.35
C ASN A 235 -0.04 12.02 15.95
N GLU A 236 -1.29 12.34 15.61
CA GLU A 236 -2.06 13.43 16.21
C GLU A 236 -3.49 13.00 16.52
N CYS A 237 -4.22 13.84 17.25
CA CYS A 237 -5.64 13.60 17.53
C CYS A 237 -6.46 14.88 17.39
N TYR A 238 -5.98 15.79 16.55
CA TYR A 238 -6.66 17.02 16.20
C TYR A 238 -7.91 16.72 15.35
N HIS A 239 -7.81 15.74 14.43
CA HIS A 239 -8.95 15.26 13.65
C HIS A 239 -9.95 14.44 14.47
N CYS A 240 -9.54 13.82 15.59
CA CYS A 240 -10.34 12.86 16.34
C CYS A 240 -11.72 13.37 16.76
N THR A 241 -11.83 14.65 17.15
CA THR A 241 -13.11 15.24 17.57
C THR A 241 -14.15 15.29 16.45
N ILE A 242 -13.70 15.30 15.19
CA ILE A 242 -14.53 15.41 14.00
C ILE A 242 -14.72 14.06 13.34
N ALA A 243 -13.67 13.25 13.27
CA ALA A 243 -13.61 12.03 12.48
C ALA A 243 -14.05 10.77 13.24
N HIS A 244 -13.89 10.73 14.57
CA HIS A 244 -14.07 9.50 15.34
C HIS A 244 -15.15 9.68 16.43
N PRO A 245 -16.44 9.47 16.10
CA PRO A 245 -17.53 9.60 17.07
C PRO A 245 -17.34 8.72 18.31
N ASP A 246 -16.84 7.51 18.13
CA ASP A 246 -16.60 6.54 19.21
C ASP A 246 -15.46 6.99 20.14
N VAL A 247 -14.34 7.49 19.58
CA VAL A 247 -13.23 8.04 20.37
C VAL A 247 -13.67 9.32 21.09
N ALA A 248 -14.34 10.23 20.39
CA ALA A 248 -14.85 11.47 20.97
C ALA A 248 -15.91 11.22 22.06
N ARG A 249 -16.57 10.05 22.07
CA ARG A 249 -17.48 9.63 23.14
C ARG A 249 -16.74 9.25 24.42
N LEU A 250 -15.64 8.49 24.31
CA LEU A 250 -14.94 7.86 25.43
C LEU A 250 -13.79 8.72 25.99
N ALA A 251 -12.95 9.27 25.12
CA ALA A 251 -11.72 9.95 25.50
C ALA A 251 -11.93 11.45 25.77
N ASP A 252 -11.23 11.98 26.77
CA ASP A 252 -11.07 13.42 26.97
C ASP A 252 -9.96 13.95 26.07
N LEU A 253 -10.36 14.34 24.85
CA LEU A 253 -9.44 14.84 23.83
C LEU A 253 -8.76 16.16 24.20
N SER A 254 -9.26 16.89 25.21
CA SER A 254 -8.56 18.08 25.74
C SER A 254 -7.31 17.74 26.56
N TYR A 255 -7.18 16.47 26.97
CA TYR A 255 -6.02 15.94 27.69
C TYR A 255 -5.10 15.10 26.78
N TYR A 256 -5.39 15.00 25.48
CA TYR A 256 -4.52 14.25 24.58
C TYR A 256 -3.20 14.99 24.36
N TYR A 257 -2.08 14.27 24.51
CA TYR A 257 -0.76 14.79 24.13
C TYR A 257 0.18 13.66 23.72
N THR A 258 1.24 14.04 23.00
CA THR A 258 2.30 13.13 22.56
C THR A 258 3.65 13.49 23.17
N VAL A 259 4.48 12.48 23.42
CA VAL A 259 5.90 12.67 23.76
C VAL A 259 6.73 12.04 22.65
N SER A 260 7.39 12.87 21.86
CA SER A 260 8.28 12.44 20.77
C SER A 260 9.71 12.30 21.25
N THR A 261 10.32 11.16 20.93
CA THR A 261 11.74 10.87 21.12
C THR A 261 12.31 10.29 19.82
N PRO A 262 13.64 10.29 19.62
CA PRO A 262 14.22 9.51 18.53
C PRO A 262 13.64 8.08 18.52
N GLY A 263 13.30 7.58 17.33
CA GLY A 263 12.73 6.24 17.12
C GLY A 263 11.25 6.06 17.45
N HIS A 264 10.66 6.77 18.42
CA HIS A 264 9.27 6.53 18.82
C HIS A 264 8.50 7.76 19.33
N ILE A 265 7.16 7.67 19.24
CA ILE A 265 6.23 8.68 19.73
C ILE A 265 5.23 8.00 20.67
N GLN A 266 5.13 8.52 21.90
CA GLN A 266 4.24 8.00 22.94
C GLN A 266 2.96 8.83 23.01
N HIS A 267 1.81 8.17 23.04
CA HIS A 267 0.51 8.80 23.11
C HIS A 267 -0.06 8.71 24.52
N PHE A 268 -0.60 9.81 25.02
CA PHE A 268 -1.24 9.89 26.33
C PHE A 268 -2.64 10.44 26.16
N SER A 269 -3.60 9.71 26.73
CA SER A 269 -5.00 10.07 26.79
C SER A 269 -5.56 9.69 28.15
N ARG A 270 -6.75 10.21 28.47
CA ARG A 270 -7.53 9.77 29.62
C ARG A 270 -9.00 9.64 29.20
N PRO A 271 -9.79 8.78 29.87
CA PRO A 271 -11.23 8.74 29.65
C PRO A 271 -11.87 10.05 30.13
N LYS A 272 -13.09 10.34 29.66
CA LYS A 272 -13.91 11.39 30.26
C LYS A 272 -14.26 11.04 31.72
N PRO A 273 -14.50 12.04 32.59
CA PRO A 273 -14.80 11.79 33.99
C PRO A 273 -16.00 10.85 34.25
N ASP A 274 -16.99 10.86 33.36
CA ASP A 274 -18.18 10.00 33.41
C ASP A 274 -18.00 8.65 32.69
N LYS A 275 -16.81 8.39 32.16
CA LYS A 275 -16.46 7.21 31.32
C LYS A 275 -15.30 6.39 31.87
N VAL A 276 -14.93 6.59 33.13
CA VAL A 276 -13.81 5.88 33.78
C VAL A 276 -14.00 4.36 33.78
N ASP A 277 -15.24 3.89 34.00
CA ASP A 277 -15.55 2.45 34.02
C ASP A 277 -15.56 1.83 32.60
N GLU A 278 -15.56 2.66 31.54
CA GLU A 278 -15.53 2.25 30.13
C GLU A 278 -14.11 2.41 29.52
N ASP A 279 -13.10 2.75 30.33
CA ASP A 279 -11.74 2.98 29.85
C ASP A 279 -11.05 1.69 29.44
N ILE A 280 -10.55 1.66 28.21
CA ILE A 280 -9.73 0.56 27.67
C ILE A 280 -8.33 0.50 28.29
N GLN A 281 -7.94 1.53 29.06
CA GLN A 281 -6.68 1.60 29.81
C GLN A 281 -5.45 1.32 28.93
N ASN A 282 -5.48 1.82 27.70
CA ASN A 282 -4.49 1.47 26.70
C ASN A 282 -3.17 2.27 26.86
N ALA A 283 -2.13 1.80 26.18
CA ALA A 283 -0.90 2.54 25.95
C ALA A 283 -0.48 2.37 24.48
N SER A 284 -0.47 3.46 23.73
CA SER A 284 -0.17 3.47 22.29
C SER A 284 1.19 4.11 22.01
N THR A 285 2.02 3.45 21.19
CA THR A 285 3.33 3.92 20.73
C THR A 285 3.42 3.81 19.22
N TYR A 286 3.88 4.86 18.54
CA TYR A 286 4.37 4.78 17.18
C TYR A 286 5.87 4.52 17.19
N TYR A 287 6.34 3.61 16.34
CA TYR A 287 7.74 3.24 16.14
C TYR A 287 8.12 3.58 14.70
N PHE A 288 9.01 4.54 14.55
CA PHE A 288 9.53 4.93 13.25
C PHE A 288 10.35 3.79 12.64
N PRO A 289 10.22 3.47 11.34
CA PRO A 289 9.44 4.20 10.34
C PRO A 289 8.04 3.64 10.08
N ASN A 290 7.72 2.43 10.52
CA ASN A 290 6.64 1.66 9.88
C ASN A 290 5.54 1.19 10.84
N ALA A 291 5.69 1.23 12.17
CA ALA A 291 4.80 0.48 13.03
C ALA A 291 4.14 1.32 14.11
N CYS A 292 2.96 0.91 14.56
CA CYS A 292 2.41 1.33 15.83
C CYS A 292 1.91 0.12 16.63
N MET A 293 1.92 0.25 17.95
CA MET A 293 1.42 -0.78 18.87
C MET A 293 0.56 -0.12 19.93
N THR A 294 -0.59 -0.72 20.20
CA THR A 294 -1.46 -0.37 21.30
C THR A 294 -1.70 -1.60 22.16
N VAL A 295 -1.39 -1.49 23.45
CA VAL A 295 -1.63 -2.53 24.44
C VAL A 295 -2.68 -2.08 25.44
N SER A 296 -3.55 -3.00 25.84
CA SER A 296 -4.59 -2.88 26.87
C SER A 296 -4.59 -4.14 27.74
N PRO A 297 -5.27 -4.17 28.90
CA PRO A 297 -5.36 -5.39 29.72
C PRO A 297 -6.00 -6.60 29.01
N HIS A 298 -6.79 -6.39 27.95
CA HIS A 298 -7.54 -7.45 27.26
C HIS A 298 -6.84 -7.97 26.01
N PHE A 299 -6.09 -7.11 25.32
CA PHE A 299 -5.36 -7.47 24.10
C PHE A 299 -4.32 -6.39 23.79
N PHE A 300 -3.35 -6.74 22.94
CA PHE A 300 -2.58 -5.74 22.21
C PHE A 300 -2.64 -6.02 20.72
N TYR A 301 -2.50 -4.97 19.92
CA TYR A 301 -2.26 -5.13 18.49
C TYR A 301 -1.04 -4.33 18.09
N MET A 302 -0.44 -4.77 16.99
CA MET A 302 0.56 -4.03 16.25
C MET A 302 0.06 -3.86 14.83
N MET A 303 0.23 -2.65 14.28
CA MET A 303 -0.02 -2.34 12.89
C MET A 303 1.30 -1.96 12.23
N ARG A 304 1.61 -2.58 11.09
CA ARG A 304 2.68 -2.17 10.19
C ARG A 304 2.10 -1.45 8.98
N CYS A 305 2.63 -0.29 8.66
CA CYS A 305 2.41 0.41 7.42
C CYS A 305 3.53 0.01 6.45
N VAL A 306 3.19 -0.87 5.50
CA VAL A 306 4.10 -1.43 4.50
C VAL A 306 3.93 -0.65 3.20
N PRO A 307 4.87 0.22 2.81
CA PRO A 307 4.76 0.99 1.58
C PRO A 307 4.85 0.07 0.35
N THR A 308 3.84 0.10 -0.52
CA THR A 308 3.83 -0.67 -1.77
C THR A 308 4.17 0.19 -2.99
N SER A 309 4.01 1.51 -2.89
CA SER A 309 4.47 2.48 -3.89
C SER A 309 4.68 3.87 -3.27
N ALA A 310 4.92 4.89 -4.11
CA ALA A 310 4.94 6.28 -3.68
C ALA A 310 3.58 6.80 -3.20
N THR A 311 2.48 6.15 -3.56
CA THR A 311 1.11 6.61 -3.26
C THR A 311 0.21 5.48 -2.73
N SER A 312 0.77 4.35 -2.29
CA SER A 312 0.00 3.24 -1.74
C SER A 312 0.77 2.49 -0.66
N CYS A 313 0.05 1.91 0.29
CA CYS A 313 0.60 1.04 1.32
C CYS A 313 -0.39 -0.07 1.73
N SER A 314 0.13 -1.10 2.39
CA SER A 314 -0.65 -2.10 3.12
C SER A 314 -0.56 -1.80 4.62
N MET A 315 -1.68 -1.80 5.32
CA MET A 315 -1.74 -1.78 6.78
C MET A 315 -1.94 -3.22 7.26
N GLU A 316 -0.92 -3.79 7.88
CA GLU A 316 -0.88 -5.21 8.29
C GLU A 316 -0.91 -5.30 9.81
N TYR A 317 -1.91 -6.00 10.34
CA TYR A 317 -2.20 -6.06 11.77
C TYR A 317 -1.89 -7.45 12.33
N GLU A 318 -1.26 -7.48 13.50
CA GLU A 318 -1.14 -8.65 14.35
C GLU A 318 -1.90 -8.40 15.65
N VAL A 319 -2.83 -9.28 15.99
CA VAL A 319 -3.68 -9.16 17.18
C VAL A 319 -3.31 -10.24 18.19
N TYR A 320 -3.11 -9.83 19.44
CA TYR A 320 -2.70 -10.68 20.54
C TYR A 320 -3.65 -10.54 21.70
N ARG A 321 -4.35 -11.62 22.02
CA ARG A 321 -5.38 -11.64 23.06
C ARG A 321 -4.79 -12.03 24.41
N HIS A 322 -5.17 -11.31 25.47
CA HIS A 322 -4.82 -11.70 26.83
C HIS A 322 -5.49 -13.04 27.17
N ILE A 323 -4.80 -13.93 27.88
CA ILE A 323 -5.31 -15.28 28.14
C ILE A 323 -6.59 -15.30 29.00
N GLU A 324 -6.85 -14.23 29.76
CA GLU A 324 -8.03 -14.08 30.63
C GLU A 324 -9.13 -13.21 30.01
N ALA A 325 -8.93 -12.63 28.82
CA ALA A 325 -9.95 -11.80 28.19
C ALA A 325 -11.15 -12.63 27.74
N SER A 326 -12.37 -12.21 28.09
CA SER A 326 -13.61 -12.82 27.59
C SER A 326 -13.79 -12.57 26.09
N ASP A 327 -14.62 -13.38 25.41
CA ASP A 327 -14.92 -13.16 23.99
C ASP A 327 -15.60 -11.80 23.78
N GLU A 328 -16.51 -11.44 24.68
CA GLU A 328 -17.24 -10.17 24.66
C GLU A 328 -16.32 -8.96 24.78
N ASP A 329 -15.40 -8.95 25.76
CA ASP A 329 -14.45 -7.84 25.94
C ASP A 329 -13.51 -7.72 24.74
N PHE A 330 -13.04 -8.86 24.22
CA PHE A 330 -12.14 -8.89 23.08
C PHE A 330 -12.82 -8.38 21.81
N GLU A 331 -14.02 -8.88 21.50
CA GLU A 331 -14.79 -8.48 20.31
C GLU A 331 -15.20 -7.02 20.36
N TYR A 332 -15.56 -6.50 21.54
CA TYR A 332 -15.88 -5.08 21.72
C TYR A 332 -14.70 -4.19 21.33
N ILE A 333 -13.52 -4.48 21.88
CA ILE A 333 -12.34 -3.64 21.67
C ILE A 333 -11.78 -3.83 20.25
N ASP A 334 -11.71 -5.06 19.73
CA ASP A 334 -11.28 -5.35 18.36
C ASP A 334 -12.16 -4.62 17.33
N SER A 335 -13.48 -4.68 17.49
CA SER A 335 -14.42 -3.99 16.62
C SER A 335 -14.30 -2.46 16.72
N PHE A 336 -14.02 -1.92 17.91
CA PHE A 336 -13.79 -0.50 18.11
C PHE A 336 -12.57 -0.03 17.31
N PHE A 337 -11.42 -0.70 17.44
CA PHE A 337 -10.22 -0.30 16.71
C PHE A 337 -10.40 -0.46 15.20
N LYS A 338 -11.02 -1.54 14.72
CA LYS A 338 -11.28 -1.73 13.28
C LYS A 338 -12.11 -0.60 12.67
N ARG A 339 -13.11 -0.06 13.40
CA ARG A 339 -13.89 1.11 12.95
C ARG A 339 -13.05 2.38 12.85
N VAL A 340 -12.29 2.70 13.90
CA VAL A 340 -11.41 3.89 13.91
C VAL A 340 -10.40 3.83 12.76
N LEU A 341 -9.81 2.66 12.53
CA LEU A 341 -8.85 2.46 11.45
C LEU A 341 -9.46 2.59 10.05
N ASP A 342 -10.72 2.20 9.87
CA ASP A 342 -11.44 2.38 8.61
C ASP A 342 -11.78 3.87 8.36
N GLU A 343 -12.16 4.59 9.41
CA GLU A 343 -12.36 6.06 9.37
C GLU A 343 -11.06 6.78 8.97
N ASP A 344 -9.93 6.43 9.58
CA ASP A 344 -8.60 6.96 9.26
C ASP A 344 -8.17 6.67 7.82
N LYS A 345 -8.39 5.43 7.36
CA LYS A 345 -8.11 5.04 5.98
C LYS A 345 -8.86 5.93 4.99
N HIS A 346 -10.14 6.21 5.26
CA HIS A 346 -10.94 7.09 4.40
C HIS A 346 -10.33 8.50 4.33
N LEU A 347 -9.94 9.08 5.47
CA LEU A 347 -9.29 10.39 5.52
C LEU A 347 -7.98 10.41 4.74
N CYS A 348 -7.13 9.41 4.93
CA CYS A 348 -5.84 9.30 4.26
C CYS A 348 -5.99 9.17 2.73
N ASN A 349 -6.94 8.34 2.26
CA ASN A 349 -7.25 8.21 0.83
C ASN A 349 -7.71 9.53 0.22
N ALA A 350 -8.64 10.22 0.90
CA ALA A 350 -9.15 11.51 0.44
C ALA A 350 -8.06 12.59 0.42
N ALA A 351 -7.19 12.61 1.43
CA ALA A 351 -6.05 13.52 1.49
C ALA A 351 -5.07 13.24 0.33
N GLN A 352 -4.69 11.97 0.11
CA GLN A 352 -3.77 11.60 -0.97
C GLN A 352 -4.33 11.99 -2.35
N LYS A 353 -5.62 11.79 -2.60
CA LYS A 353 -6.25 12.20 -3.86
C LYS A 353 -6.02 13.68 -4.16
N ASN A 354 -6.08 14.55 -3.15
CA ASN A 354 -5.79 15.97 -3.31
C ASN A 354 -4.29 16.26 -3.43
N LEU A 355 -3.43 15.53 -2.72
CA LEU A 355 -1.97 15.64 -2.89
C LEU A 355 -1.54 15.30 -4.32
N ASN A 356 -2.17 14.29 -4.92
CA ASN A 356 -1.92 13.86 -6.30
C ASN A 356 -2.39 14.87 -7.36
N ALA A 357 -3.32 15.77 -7.01
CA ALA A 357 -3.89 16.74 -7.96
C ALA A 357 -2.90 17.83 -8.41
N GLY A 358 -1.73 17.94 -7.77
CA GLY A 358 -0.68 18.88 -8.14
C GLY A 358 -0.94 20.35 -7.81
N VAL A 359 -2.05 20.66 -7.10
CA VAL A 359 -2.42 22.03 -6.70
C VAL A 359 -1.89 22.37 -5.31
N PHE A 360 -1.94 21.43 -4.38
CA PHE A 360 -1.47 21.63 -3.01
C PHE A 360 0.06 21.55 -2.94
N VAL A 361 0.70 22.53 -2.29
CA VAL A 361 2.16 22.55 -2.12
C VAL A 361 2.53 22.10 -0.72
N ASN A 362 2.10 22.81 0.32
CA ASN A 362 2.16 22.38 1.72
C ASN A 362 1.24 23.26 2.58
N GLY A 363 0.82 22.70 3.71
CA GLY A 363 0.01 23.39 4.72
C GLY A 363 0.87 23.85 5.90
N GLN A 364 0.28 24.71 6.73
CA GLN A 364 0.80 25.05 8.05
C GLN A 364 0.25 24.04 9.06
N LEU A 365 1.09 23.59 9.99
CA LEU A 365 0.70 22.68 11.06
C LEU A 365 0.63 23.43 12.40
N HIS A 366 -0.30 23.01 13.25
CA HIS A 366 -0.45 23.52 14.60
C HIS A 366 0.73 23.05 15.47
N PRO A 367 1.53 23.96 16.06
CA PRO A 367 2.78 23.58 16.74
C PRO A 367 2.58 22.68 17.95
N ASP A 368 1.47 22.82 18.68
CA ASP A 368 1.17 21.98 19.85
C ASP A 368 0.41 20.70 19.48
N LEU A 369 -0.77 20.82 18.85
CA LEU A 369 -1.65 19.70 18.50
C LEU A 369 -1.06 18.75 17.45
N GLU A 370 -0.17 19.25 16.58
CA GLU A 370 0.50 18.47 15.54
C GLU A 370 2.03 18.45 15.76
N SER A 371 2.47 18.56 17.02
CA SER A 371 3.88 18.49 17.41
C SER A 371 4.57 17.18 17.00
N ALA A 372 3.87 16.05 17.08
CA ALA A 372 4.37 14.75 16.69
C ALA A 372 4.46 14.54 15.16
N PRO A 373 3.46 14.89 14.33
CA PRO A 373 3.61 14.96 12.88
C PRO A 373 4.78 15.86 12.45
N LEU A 374 4.94 17.02 13.09
CA LEU A 374 6.09 17.90 12.83
C LEU A 374 7.42 17.22 13.14
N PHE A 375 7.51 16.51 14.27
CA PHE A 375 8.71 15.74 14.63
C PHE A 375 9.00 14.62 13.62
N PHE A 376 7.98 13.85 13.24
CA PHE A 376 8.07 12.78 12.25
C PHE A 376 8.55 13.31 10.89
N GLN A 377 7.89 14.34 10.36
CA GLN A 377 8.22 14.96 9.08
C GLN A 377 9.62 15.56 9.05
N ASN A 378 10.07 16.16 10.16
CA ASN A 378 11.44 16.66 10.30
C ASN A 378 12.47 15.52 10.31
N THR A 379 12.14 14.40 10.97
CA THR A 379 12.99 13.19 10.99
C THR A 379 13.16 12.64 9.58
N VAL A 380 12.05 12.44 8.86
CA VAL A 380 12.06 12.02 7.44
C VAL A 380 12.92 12.99 6.63
N ARG A 381 12.63 14.31 6.69
CA ARG A 381 13.38 15.33 5.95
C ARG A 381 14.88 15.28 6.20
N SER A 382 15.28 15.13 7.46
CA SER A 382 16.69 15.06 7.86
C SER A 382 17.38 13.83 7.28
N LEU A 383 16.75 12.66 7.38
CA LEU A 383 17.29 11.40 6.89
C LEU A 383 17.47 11.41 5.36
N LEU A 384 16.45 11.82 4.62
CA LEU A 384 16.54 11.88 3.14
C LEU A 384 17.60 12.87 2.69
N LYS A 385 17.68 14.06 3.31
CA LYS A 385 18.70 15.06 2.96
C LYS A 385 20.11 14.57 3.27
N SER A 386 20.33 14.00 4.46
CA SER A 386 21.65 13.47 4.84
C SER A 386 22.11 12.38 3.89
N HIS A 387 21.23 11.41 3.58
CA HIS A 387 21.54 10.33 2.64
C HIS A 387 21.79 10.85 1.22
N SER A 388 20.96 11.78 0.73
CA SER A 388 21.17 12.41 -0.58
C SER A 388 22.51 13.14 -0.66
N ASP A 389 22.92 13.83 0.40
CA ASP A 389 24.21 14.51 0.45
C ASP A 389 25.39 13.52 0.47
N GLU A 390 25.23 12.34 1.09
CA GLU A 390 26.21 11.25 1.00
C GLU A 390 26.31 10.71 -0.43
N GLU A 391 25.18 10.42 -1.08
CA GLU A 391 25.12 9.95 -2.48
C GLU A 391 25.78 10.94 -3.45
N ARG A 392 25.53 12.24 -3.26
CA ARG A 392 26.16 13.32 -4.06
C ARG A 392 27.68 13.39 -3.86
N LYS A 393 28.17 13.24 -2.62
CA LYS A 393 29.61 13.29 -2.32
C LYS A 393 30.37 12.17 -3.03
N ILE A 394 29.76 10.99 -3.17
CA ILE A 394 30.37 9.83 -3.83
C ILE A 394 29.94 9.65 -5.29
N ASN A 395 29.05 10.52 -5.78
CA ASN A 395 28.48 10.53 -7.12
C ASN A 395 27.87 9.18 -7.56
N ARG A 396 27.12 8.53 -6.65
CA ARG A 396 26.35 7.31 -6.93
C ARG A 396 25.29 7.09 -5.86
N GLU A 397 24.25 6.34 -6.20
CA GLU A 397 23.29 5.86 -5.22
C GLU A 397 23.94 4.90 -4.22
N ILE A 398 23.51 4.98 -2.96
CA ILE A 398 23.92 4.09 -1.88
C ILE A 398 22.73 3.20 -1.56
N TRP A 399 22.87 1.89 -1.79
CA TRP A 399 21.86 0.89 -1.49
C TRP A 399 22.32 -0.01 -0.33
N PRO A 400 22.07 0.35 0.95
CA PRO A 400 22.51 -0.41 2.12
C PRO A 400 22.16 -1.91 2.05
N ALA A 401 20.93 -2.26 1.66
CA ALA A 401 20.50 -3.65 1.54
C ALA A 401 21.10 -4.43 0.35
N ARG A 402 21.80 -3.76 -0.57
CA ARG A 402 22.35 -4.41 -1.75
C ARG A 402 23.60 -5.21 -1.38
N GLN A 403 23.53 -6.50 -1.63
CA GLN A 403 24.62 -7.44 -1.39
C GLN A 403 25.73 -7.27 -2.44
N HIS A 404 26.99 -7.36 -2.02
CA HIS A 404 28.13 -7.20 -2.90
C HIS A 404 28.47 -8.55 -3.58
N SER A 405 28.37 -8.62 -4.91
CA SER A 405 28.86 -9.76 -5.69
C SER A 405 30.34 -9.57 -6.02
N ALA A 406 31.18 -10.54 -5.63
CA ALA A 406 32.59 -10.54 -5.98
C ALA A 406 32.77 -11.00 -7.44
N GLY A 407 33.19 -10.11 -8.34
CA GLY A 407 33.58 -10.46 -9.70
C GLY A 407 33.82 -9.24 -10.60
N GLN A 408 34.95 -9.21 -11.30
CA GLN A 408 35.30 -8.13 -12.22
C GLN A 408 34.30 -8.00 -13.38
N ALA A 409 33.86 -9.12 -13.96
CA ALA A 409 32.86 -9.13 -15.03
C ALA A 409 31.51 -8.51 -14.59
N THR A 410 31.02 -8.85 -13.39
CA THR A 410 29.79 -8.25 -12.86
C THR A 410 29.94 -6.76 -12.62
N ALA A 411 31.11 -6.28 -12.17
CA ALA A 411 31.36 -4.86 -12.01
C ALA A 411 31.34 -4.11 -13.35
N GLU A 412 31.88 -4.71 -14.41
CA GLU A 412 31.83 -4.17 -15.77
C GLU A 412 30.39 -4.09 -16.30
N ASP A 413 29.59 -5.15 -16.13
CA ASP A 413 28.18 -5.17 -16.55
C ASP A 413 27.33 -4.13 -15.78
N VAL A 414 27.53 -4.01 -14.47
CA VAL A 414 26.85 -3.00 -13.66
C VAL A 414 27.27 -1.59 -14.08
N ALA A 415 28.56 -1.38 -14.37
CA ALA A 415 29.06 -0.09 -14.85
C ALA A 415 28.49 0.27 -16.23
N PHE A 416 28.32 -0.70 -17.13
CA PHE A 416 27.66 -0.51 -18.42
C PHE A 416 26.24 0.03 -18.24
N CYS A 417 25.46 -0.56 -17.33
CA CYS A 417 24.10 -0.08 -17.02
C CYS A 417 24.08 1.35 -16.46
N LEU A 418 25.07 1.72 -15.63
CA LEU A 418 25.19 3.07 -15.07
C LEU A 418 25.66 4.11 -16.09
N GLY A 419 26.48 3.70 -17.07
CA GLY A 419 27.01 4.58 -18.12
C GLY A 419 25.96 5.17 -19.06
N HIS A 420 24.80 4.52 -19.19
CA HIS A 420 23.68 5.01 -20.00
C HIS A 420 22.78 6.05 -19.30
N TYR A 421 22.91 6.24 -17.99
CA TYR A 421 22.15 7.26 -17.23
C TYR A 421 22.81 8.64 -17.18
N ASN A 422 24.06 8.79 -17.67
CA ASN A 422 24.85 10.02 -17.52
C ASN A 422 24.73 11.05 -18.67
N PHE A 423 23.73 10.96 -19.55
CA PHE A 423 23.56 11.91 -20.65
C PHE A 423 22.70 13.17 -20.36
N ASN A 424 22.38 13.45 -19.08
CA ASN A 424 21.64 14.67 -18.70
C ASN A 424 22.33 15.56 -17.63
N MET A 425 23.67 15.51 -17.53
CA MET A 425 24.44 16.53 -16.79
C MET A 425 25.46 17.26 -17.68
N ILE A 426 24.98 18.26 -18.41
CA ILE A 426 25.76 19.33 -19.05
C ILE A 426 25.00 20.63 -18.70
N SER A 427 25.54 21.72 -18.14
CA SER A 427 26.90 22.16 -17.87
C SER A 427 26.82 23.27 -16.81
N PHE A 428 27.64 23.21 -15.76
CA PHE A 428 27.92 24.33 -14.86
C PHE A 428 29.43 24.56 -14.79
N ARG A 429 30.05 25.00 -15.89
CA ARG A 429 31.37 25.66 -15.87
C ARG A 429 31.53 26.59 -17.08
N GLN A 430 31.37 27.89 -16.87
CA GLN A 430 32.37 28.88 -17.30
C GLN A 430 32.18 30.20 -16.55
N CYS A 431 33.27 30.64 -15.92
CA CYS A 431 33.45 31.87 -15.16
C CYS A 431 33.70 33.07 -16.08
N LEU A 432 33.26 34.25 -15.59
CA LEU A 432 33.83 35.59 -15.79
C LEU A 432 33.91 36.20 -17.21
N ALA A 433 32.99 37.13 -17.48
CA ALA A 433 33.34 38.44 -18.07
C ALA A 433 32.26 39.49 -17.73
N ILE A 434 32.69 40.59 -17.14
CA ILE A 434 31.91 41.80 -16.83
C ILE A 434 31.68 42.57 -18.14
N ALA A 435 30.43 42.89 -18.48
CA ALA A 435 30.06 44.10 -19.21
C ALA A 435 28.56 44.38 -19.05
N ALA A 436 28.25 45.55 -18.48
CA ALA A 436 26.91 46.11 -18.41
C ALA A 436 26.41 46.54 -19.79
N LEU A 437 25.09 46.43 -20.04
CA LEU A 437 24.18 47.33 -20.78
C LEU A 437 22.82 46.63 -21.08
N PRO A 438 21.74 47.36 -21.43
CA PRO A 438 20.48 47.31 -20.69
C PRO A 438 19.38 46.45 -21.32
N LEU A 439 18.37 46.20 -20.50
CA LEU A 439 17.06 45.60 -20.77
C LEU A 439 16.48 46.00 -22.14
N ALA A 440 16.32 45.00 -23.01
CA ALA A 440 15.38 45.04 -24.13
C ALA A 440 14.40 43.86 -23.96
N HIS A 441 13.12 44.19 -23.83
CA HIS A 441 12.04 43.22 -23.84
C HIS A 441 11.92 42.61 -25.24
N THR A 442 12.27 41.33 -25.37
CA THR A 442 11.82 40.49 -26.47
C THR A 442 10.94 39.39 -25.89
N ALA A 443 9.65 39.47 -26.18
CA ALA A 443 8.70 38.39 -25.98
C ALA A 443 9.21 37.15 -26.73
N LEU A 444 9.66 36.15 -25.98
CA LEU A 444 9.85 34.80 -26.51
C LEU A 444 8.50 34.11 -26.45
N ALA A 445 7.97 33.79 -27.63
CA ALA A 445 6.82 32.94 -27.79
C ALA A 445 7.05 31.64 -27.00
N LEU A 446 6.07 31.29 -26.16
CA LEU A 446 5.95 29.96 -25.58
C LEU A 446 5.81 28.98 -26.76
N ASN A 447 6.84 28.18 -27.01
CA ASN A 447 6.65 26.97 -27.78
C ASN A 447 5.72 26.07 -26.96
N ASP A 448 4.59 25.71 -27.54
CA ASP A 448 3.72 24.66 -27.04
C ASP A 448 4.57 23.43 -26.68
N ILE A 449 4.51 23.05 -25.41
CA ILE A 449 4.95 21.74 -24.95
C ILE A 449 3.93 20.77 -25.55
N SER A 450 4.20 20.31 -26.77
CA SER A 450 3.51 19.16 -27.34
C SER A 450 3.71 18.00 -26.38
N SER A 451 2.65 17.64 -25.63
CA SER A 451 2.58 16.37 -24.91
C SER A 451 2.97 15.27 -25.88
N ARG A 452 4.06 14.56 -25.60
CA ARG A 452 4.47 13.44 -26.46
C ARG A 452 3.35 12.39 -26.36
N ALA A 453 2.75 12.03 -27.48
CA ALA A 453 1.69 11.03 -27.50
C ALA A 453 2.22 9.73 -26.85
N GLN A 454 1.44 9.15 -25.94
CA GLN A 454 1.77 7.91 -25.26
C GLN A 454 1.91 6.78 -26.30
N SER A 455 2.98 6.01 -26.19
CA SER A 455 3.29 4.93 -27.13
C SER A 455 2.25 3.81 -27.08
N ALA A 456 2.01 3.18 -28.22
CA ALA A 456 1.24 1.94 -28.29
C ALA A 456 1.85 0.88 -27.35
N THR A 457 0.99 0.11 -26.68
CA THR A 457 1.40 -0.84 -25.63
C THR A 457 0.62 -2.13 -25.75
N ASN A 458 1.32 -3.26 -25.72
CA ASN A 458 0.71 -4.59 -25.70
C ASN A 458 0.57 -5.07 -24.26
N LEU A 459 -0.65 -5.34 -23.81
CA LEU A 459 -0.96 -5.82 -22.45
C LEU A 459 -1.34 -7.30 -22.56
N CYS A 460 -0.39 -8.21 -22.32
CA CYS A 460 -0.58 -9.65 -22.52
C CYS A 460 -0.50 -10.46 -21.23
N GLY A 461 -0.18 -9.84 -20.09
CA GLY A 461 -0.22 -10.46 -18.78
C GLY A 461 -1.64 -10.58 -18.23
N ASP A 462 -1.79 -11.43 -17.22
CA ASP A 462 -3.09 -11.82 -16.67
C ASP A 462 -3.91 -10.65 -16.11
N ASN A 463 -3.25 -9.54 -15.74
CA ASN A 463 -3.86 -8.33 -15.16
C ASN A 463 -3.12 -7.06 -15.62
N ASP A 464 -2.61 -7.05 -16.85
CA ASP A 464 -1.88 -5.90 -17.37
C ASP A 464 -2.81 -4.72 -17.70
N TYR A 465 -2.35 -3.50 -17.46
CA TYR A 465 -3.11 -2.30 -17.78
C TYR A 465 -2.24 -1.10 -18.12
N ILE A 466 -2.84 -0.10 -18.74
CA ILE A 466 -2.24 1.21 -18.97
C ILE A 466 -3.26 2.32 -18.75
N ILE A 467 -2.91 3.28 -17.90
CA ILE A 467 -3.68 4.51 -17.73
C ILE A 467 -3.25 5.48 -18.83
N LEU A 468 -4.22 6.03 -19.55
CA LEU A 468 -3.96 6.89 -20.70
C LEU A 468 -3.73 8.34 -20.26
N GLU A 469 -2.51 8.83 -20.46
CA GLU A 469 -2.07 10.16 -20.02
C GLU A 469 -2.99 11.27 -20.56
N SER A 470 -3.31 12.24 -19.70
CA SER A 470 -4.18 13.38 -20.04
C SER A 470 -5.57 12.99 -20.55
N SER A 471 -6.06 11.80 -20.17
CA SER A 471 -7.40 11.33 -20.48
C SER A 471 -8.03 10.59 -19.29
N PRO A 472 -9.35 10.45 -19.23
CA PRO A 472 -10.03 9.72 -18.15
C PRO A 472 -10.10 8.21 -18.42
N TRP A 473 -9.20 7.65 -19.24
CA TRP A 473 -9.32 6.29 -19.75
C TRP A 473 -8.21 5.36 -19.23
N ILE A 474 -8.56 4.09 -19.05
CA ILE A 474 -7.63 2.98 -18.82
C ILE A 474 -7.90 1.91 -19.87
N VAL A 475 -6.84 1.27 -20.39
CA VAL A 475 -6.96 0.04 -21.20
C VAL A 475 -6.46 -1.11 -20.35
N TYR A 476 -7.23 -2.20 -20.26
CA TYR A 476 -7.00 -3.28 -19.30
C TYR A 476 -7.15 -4.65 -19.97
N ASN A 477 -6.20 -5.54 -19.70
CA ASN A 477 -6.23 -6.97 -20.01
C ASN A 477 -6.40 -7.78 -18.72
N MET A 478 -7.47 -8.55 -18.61
CA MET A 478 -7.75 -9.35 -17.43
C MET A 478 -8.12 -10.79 -17.82
N LEU A 479 -7.48 -11.75 -17.18
CA LEU A 479 -7.67 -13.18 -17.43
C LEU A 479 -7.92 -13.93 -16.11
N TYR A 480 -9.14 -14.41 -15.94
CA TYR A 480 -9.48 -15.32 -14.86
C TYR A 480 -9.12 -16.75 -15.25
N ASN A 481 -8.56 -17.49 -14.28
CA ASN A 481 -8.08 -18.85 -14.47
C ASN A 481 -7.06 -18.98 -15.62
N ALA A 482 -6.22 -17.96 -15.84
CA ALA A 482 -5.21 -17.92 -16.89
C ALA A 482 -4.29 -19.17 -16.90
N ALA A 483 -3.93 -19.69 -15.73
CA ALA A 483 -3.13 -20.91 -15.59
C ALA A 483 -3.80 -22.19 -16.15
N GLN A 484 -5.12 -22.15 -16.40
CA GLN A 484 -5.92 -23.24 -16.98
C GLN A 484 -6.21 -23.04 -18.47
N MET A 485 -5.73 -21.92 -19.03
CA MET A 485 -5.75 -21.61 -20.46
C MET A 485 -4.45 -22.09 -21.11
N VAL A 486 -4.54 -22.42 -22.39
CA VAL A 486 -3.37 -22.65 -23.25
C VAL A 486 -3.44 -21.62 -24.37
N GLY A 487 -2.42 -20.78 -24.49
CA GLY A 487 -2.39 -19.64 -25.42
C GLY A 487 -2.26 -18.30 -24.71
N THR A 488 -2.70 -17.22 -25.37
CA THR A 488 -2.56 -15.84 -24.91
C THR A 488 -3.80 -15.02 -25.23
N GLN A 489 -4.12 -14.05 -24.36
CA GLN A 489 -4.99 -12.93 -24.67
C GLN A 489 -4.23 -11.64 -24.40
N CYS A 490 -4.24 -10.73 -25.37
CA CYS A 490 -3.64 -9.43 -25.26
C CYS A 490 -4.65 -8.33 -25.53
N THR A 491 -4.65 -7.29 -24.71
CA THR A 491 -5.38 -6.04 -24.98
C THR A 491 -4.36 -4.98 -25.35
N ASN A 492 -4.30 -4.60 -26.62
CA ASN A 492 -3.33 -3.61 -27.08
C ASN A 492 -3.96 -2.23 -27.07
N TYR A 493 -3.26 -1.26 -26.49
CA TYR A 493 -3.51 0.16 -26.72
C TYR A 493 -2.76 0.58 -27.99
N ASP A 494 -3.50 0.98 -29.03
CA ASP A 494 -2.94 1.33 -30.33
C ASP A 494 -2.73 2.84 -30.49
N GLY A 495 -3.46 3.66 -29.71
CA GLY A 495 -3.31 5.11 -29.68
C GLY A 495 -4.59 5.85 -29.27
N MET A 496 -4.51 7.18 -29.21
CA MET A 496 -5.69 8.04 -29.13
C MET A 496 -5.85 8.87 -30.38
N THR A 497 -7.07 8.97 -30.89
CA THR A 497 -7.46 9.87 -31.97
C THR A 497 -8.40 10.95 -31.47
N THR A 498 -8.73 11.90 -32.34
CA THR A 498 -9.75 12.90 -32.07
C THR A 498 -10.65 12.94 -33.28
N SER A 499 -11.94 12.70 -33.07
CA SER A 499 -12.94 12.74 -34.14
C SER A 499 -13.11 14.15 -34.69
N ASP A 500 -13.80 14.28 -35.82
CA ASP A 500 -14.16 15.59 -36.41
C ASP A 500 -14.98 16.47 -35.46
N SER A 501 -15.68 15.87 -34.49
CA SER A 501 -16.43 16.59 -33.45
C SER A 501 -15.57 17.03 -32.25
N GLY A 502 -14.27 16.75 -32.27
CA GLY A 502 -13.35 17.05 -31.16
C GLY A 502 -13.38 16.01 -30.03
N THR A 503 -14.09 14.90 -30.20
CA THR A 503 -14.20 13.85 -29.19
C THR A 503 -12.94 12.99 -29.20
N LYS A 504 -12.32 12.77 -28.03
CA LYS A 504 -11.18 11.86 -27.88
C LYS A 504 -11.65 10.41 -28.02
N GLU A 505 -10.95 9.64 -28.82
CA GLU A 505 -11.24 8.25 -29.10
C GLU A 505 -10.04 7.40 -28.71
N VAL A 506 -10.28 6.26 -28.07
CA VAL A 506 -9.25 5.28 -27.73
C VAL A 506 -9.26 4.19 -28.79
N LEU A 507 -8.13 4.01 -29.47
CA LEU A 507 -7.89 2.89 -30.37
C LEU A 507 -7.26 1.75 -29.59
N TRP A 508 -7.92 0.60 -29.60
CA TRP A 508 -7.46 -0.59 -28.91
C TRP A 508 -7.90 -1.84 -29.66
N SER A 509 -7.21 -2.94 -29.40
CA SER A 509 -7.52 -4.25 -29.95
C SER A 509 -7.45 -5.33 -28.89
N SER A 510 -8.33 -6.32 -28.98
CA SER A 510 -8.25 -7.57 -28.22
C SER A 510 -7.81 -8.69 -29.15
N VAL A 511 -6.66 -9.29 -28.88
CA VAL A 511 -6.11 -10.40 -29.65
C VAL A 511 -6.07 -11.63 -28.76
N THR A 512 -6.94 -12.58 -29.05
CA THR A 512 -7.04 -13.85 -28.30
C THR A 512 -6.63 -15.01 -29.20
N ASP A 513 -5.55 -15.68 -28.82
CA ASP A 513 -5.00 -16.87 -29.47
C ASP A 513 -4.95 -17.98 -28.44
N ILE A 514 -6.07 -18.72 -28.32
CA ILE A 514 -6.26 -19.74 -27.28
C ILE A 514 -6.61 -21.08 -27.90
N ASP A 515 -5.98 -22.14 -27.37
CA ASP A 515 -6.31 -23.50 -27.72
C ASP A 515 -7.58 -23.95 -26.97
N TYR A 516 -8.47 -24.63 -27.67
CA TYR A 516 -9.61 -25.27 -27.02
C TYR A 516 -9.14 -26.47 -26.18
N VAL A 517 -9.36 -26.39 -24.87
CA VAL A 517 -9.04 -27.45 -23.92
C VAL A 517 -10.33 -28.00 -23.32
N ALA A 518 -10.69 -29.23 -23.70
CA ALA A 518 -11.95 -29.85 -23.30
C ALA A 518 -12.14 -29.96 -21.77
N SER A 519 -11.05 -30.15 -21.01
CA SER A 519 -11.11 -30.27 -19.54
C SER A 519 -11.39 -28.96 -18.82
N THR A 520 -11.17 -27.81 -19.47
CA THR A 520 -11.35 -26.46 -18.90
C THR A 520 -12.38 -25.65 -19.70
N ASN A 521 -13.25 -26.34 -20.45
CA ASN A 521 -14.31 -25.69 -21.22
C ASN A 521 -15.21 -24.80 -20.32
N ASN A 522 -15.41 -23.54 -20.73
CA ASN A 522 -16.09 -22.48 -19.96
C ASN A 522 -15.44 -22.14 -18.59
N VAL A 523 -14.16 -22.46 -18.36
CA VAL A 523 -13.46 -22.13 -17.10
C VAL A 523 -12.59 -20.87 -17.20
N PRO A 524 -11.67 -20.72 -18.18
CA PRO A 524 -10.98 -19.45 -18.41
C PRO A 524 -11.97 -18.38 -18.88
N LYS A 525 -11.83 -17.16 -18.35
CA LYS A 525 -12.64 -16.02 -18.77
C LYS A 525 -11.73 -14.82 -18.99
N GLY A 526 -11.83 -14.21 -20.16
CA GLY A 526 -11.05 -13.02 -20.53
C GLY A 526 -11.91 -11.77 -20.51
N TYR A 527 -11.35 -10.68 -20.02
CA TYR A 527 -12.00 -9.36 -20.00
C TYR A 527 -10.99 -8.38 -20.57
N SER A 528 -11.30 -7.87 -21.77
CA SER A 528 -10.49 -6.88 -22.47
C SER A 528 -11.32 -5.62 -22.64
N PHE A 529 -10.93 -4.51 -22.02
CA PHE A 529 -11.80 -3.34 -21.96
C PHE A 529 -11.05 -2.01 -21.90
N VAL A 530 -11.80 -0.96 -22.25
CA VAL A 530 -11.49 0.43 -21.94
C VAL A 530 -12.45 0.91 -20.85
N GLY A 531 -11.90 1.44 -19.77
CA GLY A 531 -12.65 1.89 -18.59
C GLY A 531 -12.49 3.37 -18.31
N LEU A 532 -13.49 3.96 -17.67
CA LEU A 532 -13.38 5.31 -17.09
C LEU A 532 -12.60 5.27 -15.76
N THR A 533 -11.74 6.26 -15.55
CA THR A 533 -11.04 6.49 -14.27
C THR A 533 -11.47 7.78 -13.58
N GLN A 534 -12.31 8.59 -14.24
CA GLN A 534 -12.79 9.88 -13.74
C GLN A 534 -14.27 10.06 -14.08
N ASN A 535 -14.92 11.02 -13.41
CA ASN A 535 -16.36 11.31 -13.56
C ASN A 535 -17.29 10.13 -13.19
N LEU A 536 -16.78 9.21 -12.36
CA LEU A 536 -17.54 8.14 -11.72
C LEU A 536 -18.09 8.60 -10.36
N GLU A 537 -18.73 7.69 -9.63
CA GLU A 537 -19.29 7.92 -8.29
C GLU A 537 -20.33 9.05 -8.26
N THR A 538 -21.07 9.20 -9.35
CA THR A 538 -22.10 10.23 -9.52
C THR A 538 -23.47 9.58 -9.51
N LYS A 539 -24.42 10.17 -8.78
CA LYS A 539 -25.80 9.69 -8.77
C LYS A 539 -26.39 9.76 -10.17
N LEU A 540 -27.17 8.75 -10.57
CA LEU A 540 -27.81 8.73 -11.89
C LEU A 540 -28.64 9.99 -12.18
N SER A 541 -29.35 10.50 -11.17
CA SER A 541 -30.12 11.76 -11.21
C SER A 541 -29.27 13.01 -11.49
N ALA A 542 -27.99 12.99 -11.12
CA ALA A 542 -27.06 14.09 -11.32
C ALA A 542 -26.30 14.01 -12.66
N ILE A 543 -26.34 12.86 -13.34
CA ILE A 543 -25.72 12.70 -14.65
C ILE A 543 -26.66 13.27 -15.71
N SER A 544 -26.21 14.24 -16.51
CA SER A 544 -27.05 14.80 -17.58
C SER A 544 -27.15 13.88 -18.79
N SER A 545 -26.03 13.30 -19.22
CA SER A 545 -25.89 12.45 -20.40
C SER A 545 -24.61 11.61 -20.30
N ILE A 546 -24.61 10.42 -20.89
CA ILE A 546 -23.45 9.53 -21.07
C ILE A 546 -23.36 9.16 -22.57
N PRO A 547 -22.94 10.10 -23.44
CA PRO A 547 -22.85 9.83 -24.86
C PRO A 547 -21.73 8.81 -25.14
N ALA A 548 -22.08 7.73 -25.81
CA ALA A 548 -21.15 6.66 -26.18
C ALA A 548 -21.18 6.41 -27.69
N VAL A 549 -19.98 6.24 -28.25
CA VAL A 549 -19.76 5.72 -29.60
C VAL A 549 -18.76 4.58 -29.47
N TYR A 550 -19.12 3.40 -29.94
CA TYR A 550 -18.27 2.22 -29.91
C TYR A 550 -18.27 1.59 -31.29
N ASN A 551 -17.14 1.66 -32.00
CA ASN A 551 -16.93 1.03 -33.29
C ASN A 551 -15.99 -0.16 -33.12
N TRP A 552 -16.28 -1.27 -33.80
CA TRP A 552 -15.48 -2.47 -33.73
C TRP A 552 -15.44 -3.19 -35.07
N THR A 553 -14.41 -4.00 -35.27
CA THR A 553 -14.30 -4.89 -36.42
C THR A 553 -13.79 -6.23 -35.93
N PRO A 554 -14.63 -7.28 -35.91
CA PRO A 554 -14.19 -8.59 -35.48
C PRO A 554 -13.35 -9.24 -36.59
N THR A 555 -12.22 -9.83 -36.23
CA THR A 555 -11.40 -10.64 -37.13
C THR A 555 -11.20 -12.01 -36.51
N ASN A 556 -12.11 -12.95 -36.81
CA ASN A 556 -12.07 -14.30 -36.25
C ASN A 556 -11.52 -15.30 -37.26
N THR A 557 -10.65 -16.19 -36.77
CA THR A 557 -10.06 -17.30 -37.54
C THR A 557 -10.54 -18.68 -37.08
N THR A 558 -11.22 -18.76 -35.92
CA THR A 558 -11.71 -19.99 -35.28
C THR A 558 -13.03 -19.75 -34.51
N GLU A 559 -13.67 -20.83 -34.03
CA GLU A 559 -14.86 -20.73 -33.18
C GLU A 559 -14.51 -20.13 -31.81
N PHE A 560 -15.18 -19.04 -31.42
CA PHE A 560 -14.97 -18.33 -30.15
C PHE A 560 -16.31 -17.94 -29.51
N LYS A 561 -16.37 -17.89 -28.18
CA LYS A 561 -17.52 -17.39 -27.41
C LYS A 561 -17.18 -16.07 -26.75
N GLY A 562 -17.93 -15.03 -27.08
CA GLY A 562 -17.74 -13.74 -26.45
C GLY A 562 -18.86 -12.78 -26.75
N ASN A 563 -18.72 -11.59 -26.19
CA ASN A 563 -19.65 -10.50 -26.39
C ASN A 563 -18.93 -9.16 -26.38
N ILE A 564 -19.50 -8.21 -27.13
CA ILE A 564 -19.12 -6.80 -27.12
C ILE A 564 -20.16 -6.09 -26.27
N CYS A 565 -19.73 -5.43 -25.21
CA CYS A 565 -20.67 -4.87 -24.24
C CYS A 565 -20.17 -3.58 -23.60
N PHE A 566 -21.11 -2.90 -22.94
CA PHE A 566 -20.83 -1.99 -21.85
C PHE A 566 -21.08 -2.70 -20.52
N ASP A 567 -20.22 -2.45 -19.55
CA ASP A 567 -20.27 -3.06 -18.22
C ASP A 567 -20.11 -1.99 -17.14
N PHE A 568 -21.16 -1.81 -16.34
CA PHE A 568 -21.31 -0.71 -15.39
C PHE A 568 -21.60 -1.27 -14.00
N MET A 569 -20.94 -0.69 -12.98
CA MET A 569 -21.24 -1.01 -11.59
C MET A 569 -22.05 0.11 -10.95
N THR A 570 -23.11 -0.26 -10.24
CA THR A 570 -23.97 0.68 -9.51
C THR A 570 -24.16 0.26 -8.06
N ASN A 571 -24.24 1.24 -7.15
CA ASN A 571 -24.52 1.01 -5.73
C ASN A 571 -25.11 2.27 -5.08
N ASP A 572 -25.92 2.12 -4.03
CA ASP A 572 -26.45 3.24 -3.25
C ASP A 572 -25.38 3.88 -2.36
N VAL A 573 -24.28 3.18 -2.11
CA VAL A 573 -23.06 3.69 -1.48
C VAL A 573 -22.12 4.22 -2.57
N LYS A 574 -21.72 5.48 -2.41
CA LYS A 574 -20.78 6.14 -3.32
C LYS A 574 -19.43 5.41 -3.31
N GLY A 575 -18.91 5.06 -4.48
CA GLY A 575 -17.59 4.42 -4.61
C GLY A 575 -17.58 2.92 -4.30
N ASP A 576 -18.71 2.32 -3.91
CA ASP A 576 -18.80 0.89 -3.70
C ASP A 576 -19.13 0.17 -5.01
N SER A 577 -18.20 -0.66 -5.49
CA SER A 577 -18.37 -1.47 -6.70
C SER A 577 -18.02 -2.94 -6.48
N THR A 578 -17.83 -3.36 -5.23
CA THR A 578 -17.27 -4.69 -4.92
C THR A 578 -18.09 -5.45 -3.88
N SER A 579 -18.91 -4.76 -3.08
CA SER A 579 -19.77 -5.44 -2.11
C SER A 579 -20.93 -6.17 -2.79
N SER A 580 -21.52 -7.14 -2.08
CA SER A 580 -22.71 -7.86 -2.54
C SER A 580 -23.97 -7.00 -2.65
N SER A 581 -23.97 -5.76 -2.14
CA SER A 581 -25.05 -4.80 -2.39
C SER A 581 -24.89 -4.06 -3.74
N SER A 582 -23.73 -4.22 -4.39
CA SER A 582 -23.49 -3.68 -5.73
C SER A 582 -24.30 -4.46 -6.78
N ARG A 583 -24.57 -3.78 -7.89
CA ARG A 583 -25.18 -4.38 -9.08
C ARG A 583 -24.29 -4.14 -10.29
N GLU A 584 -23.93 -5.24 -10.95
CA GLU A 584 -23.26 -5.27 -12.24
C GLU A 584 -24.31 -5.23 -13.34
N LEU A 585 -24.20 -4.26 -14.24
CA LEU A 585 -25.13 -4.04 -15.35
C LEU A 585 -24.35 -4.25 -16.64
N MET A 586 -24.82 -5.16 -17.48
CA MET A 586 -24.20 -5.43 -18.78
C MET A 586 -25.18 -5.12 -19.91
N LEU A 587 -24.74 -4.35 -20.90
CA LEU A 587 -25.46 -4.07 -22.13
C LEU A 587 -24.74 -4.73 -23.29
N TRP A 588 -25.20 -5.89 -23.73
CA TRP A 588 -24.55 -6.63 -24.81
C TRP A 588 -24.94 -6.04 -26.17
N LEU A 589 -24.00 -5.53 -26.93
CA LEU A 589 -24.26 -4.98 -28.27
C LEU A 589 -24.27 -6.10 -29.31
N GLN A 590 -23.33 -7.02 -29.17
CA GLN A 590 -23.15 -8.18 -30.03
C GLN A 590 -22.63 -9.36 -29.19
N TYR A 591 -22.99 -10.59 -29.53
CA TYR A 591 -22.51 -11.80 -28.88
C TYR A 591 -22.48 -12.97 -29.87
N GLU A 592 -21.52 -13.87 -29.69
CA GLU A 592 -21.24 -14.98 -30.60
C GLU A 592 -20.85 -16.28 -29.89
N GLY A 593 -20.69 -17.37 -30.65
CA GLY A 593 -20.27 -18.69 -30.14
C GLY A 593 -21.26 -19.38 -29.19
N GLY A 594 -22.46 -18.83 -29.01
CA GLY A 594 -23.39 -19.29 -27.99
C GLY A 594 -22.99 -18.86 -26.57
N GLN A 595 -22.35 -17.70 -26.43
CA GLN A 595 -22.16 -17.02 -25.15
C GLN A 595 -23.52 -16.71 -24.50
N LEU A 596 -23.64 -16.99 -23.19
CA LEU A 596 -24.89 -16.86 -22.43
C LEU A 596 -24.67 -15.99 -21.19
N PRO A 597 -25.62 -15.10 -20.84
CA PRO A 597 -25.50 -14.26 -19.66
C PRO A 597 -25.71 -15.06 -18.36
N ILE A 598 -25.22 -14.50 -17.26
CA ILE A 598 -25.63 -14.94 -15.92
C ILE A 598 -27.16 -14.81 -15.80
N GLY A 599 -27.81 -15.85 -15.26
CA GLY A 599 -29.27 -15.93 -15.18
C GLY A 599 -29.99 -16.45 -16.42
N TRP A 600 -29.27 -16.83 -17.48
CA TRP A 600 -29.88 -17.45 -18.66
C TRP A 600 -30.82 -18.62 -18.33
N THR A 601 -30.40 -19.50 -17.42
CA THR A 601 -31.16 -20.68 -17.01
C THR A 601 -32.44 -20.35 -16.24
N ASN A 602 -32.53 -19.16 -15.64
CA ASN A 602 -33.71 -18.69 -14.93
C ASN A 602 -34.78 -18.16 -15.89
N GLY A 603 -34.41 -17.97 -17.17
CA GLY A 603 -35.26 -17.36 -18.17
C GLY A 603 -35.25 -15.83 -18.11
N PRO A 604 -36.02 -15.18 -19.00
CA PRO A 604 -36.05 -13.72 -19.09
C PRO A 604 -36.73 -13.12 -17.85
N ALA A 605 -36.08 -12.15 -17.23
CA ALA A 605 -36.58 -11.42 -16.06
C ALA A 605 -37.50 -10.25 -16.43
N ALA A 606 -37.21 -9.58 -17.56
CA ALA A 606 -37.99 -8.47 -18.09
C ALA A 606 -37.67 -8.22 -19.57
N THR A 607 -38.43 -7.33 -20.21
CA THR A 607 -38.17 -6.82 -21.57
C THR A 607 -38.25 -5.30 -21.60
N ILE A 608 -37.35 -4.66 -22.35
CA ILE A 608 -37.36 -3.22 -22.59
C ILE A 608 -37.53 -3.00 -24.08
N ASP A 609 -38.61 -2.34 -24.48
CA ASP A 609 -38.90 -2.07 -25.88
C ASP A 609 -38.30 -0.75 -26.35
N ASN A 610 -37.80 -0.75 -27.59
CA ASN A 610 -37.35 0.46 -28.30
C ASN A 610 -36.25 1.27 -27.59
N LEU A 611 -35.36 0.61 -26.86
CA LEU A 611 -34.12 1.22 -26.35
C LEU A 611 -33.03 1.11 -27.43
N PHE A 612 -32.44 2.23 -27.82
CA PHE A 612 -31.45 2.30 -28.91
C PHE A 612 -31.91 1.65 -30.24
N GLY A 613 -33.22 1.68 -30.53
CA GLY A 613 -33.78 1.18 -31.79
C GLY A 613 -33.97 -0.34 -31.87
N THR A 614 -33.87 -1.07 -30.75
CA THR A 614 -34.23 -2.49 -30.64
C THR A 614 -34.97 -2.76 -29.33
N SER A 615 -35.65 -3.91 -29.24
CA SER A 615 -36.08 -4.47 -27.96
C SER A 615 -34.94 -5.25 -27.31
N TRP A 616 -34.97 -5.34 -25.99
CA TRP A 616 -33.97 -6.00 -25.15
C TRP A 616 -34.64 -6.95 -24.18
N THR A 617 -34.00 -8.08 -23.93
CA THR A 617 -34.42 -9.07 -22.94
C THR A 617 -33.43 -9.05 -21.79
N LEU A 618 -33.92 -8.88 -20.56
CA LEU A 618 -33.13 -8.86 -19.34
C LEU A 618 -32.98 -10.27 -18.77
N TYR A 619 -31.75 -10.64 -18.45
CA TYR A 619 -31.41 -11.84 -17.67
C TYR A 619 -30.69 -11.41 -16.39
N GLU A 620 -31.04 -12.06 -15.28
CA GLU A 620 -30.52 -11.71 -13.95
C GLU A 620 -30.25 -12.94 -13.11
N ASP A 621 -29.11 -12.93 -12.42
CA ASP A 621 -28.80 -13.82 -11.31
C ASP A 621 -27.66 -13.24 -10.47
N ILE A 622 -27.29 -13.94 -9.40
CA ILE A 622 -26.17 -13.59 -8.55
C ILE A 622 -24.91 -14.27 -9.07
N ASN A 623 -23.83 -13.52 -9.23
CA ASN A 623 -22.50 -14.08 -9.40
C ASN A 623 -22.08 -14.76 -8.09
N THR A 624 -21.96 -16.08 -8.11
CA THR A 624 -21.69 -16.88 -6.89
C THR A 624 -20.33 -16.60 -6.25
N ASP A 625 -19.37 -16.08 -7.03
CA ASP A 625 -18.03 -15.81 -6.53
C ASP A 625 -17.98 -14.50 -5.74
N THR A 626 -18.81 -13.52 -6.10
CA THR A 626 -18.79 -12.16 -5.53
C THR A 626 -20.04 -11.83 -4.69
N GLY A 627 -21.12 -12.58 -4.87
CA GLY A 627 -22.43 -12.25 -4.28
C GLY A 627 -23.12 -11.04 -4.93
N ILE A 628 -22.56 -10.50 -6.02
CA ILE A 628 -23.10 -9.35 -6.74
C ILE A 628 -24.23 -9.79 -7.66
N THR A 629 -25.30 -8.99 -7.73
CA THR A 629 -26.37 -9.22 -8.70
C THR A 629 -25.93 -8.73 -10.07
N VAL A 630 -25.95 -9.61 -11.07
CA VAL A 630 -25.60 -9.30 -12.47
C VAL A 630 -26.88 -9.19 -13.29
N SER A 631 -27.00 -8.11 -14.04
CA SER A 631 -28.17 -7.80 -14.86
C SER A 631 -27.73 -7.54 -16.30
N THR A 632 -28.00 -8.50 -17.18
CA THR A 632 -27.58 -8.43 -18.59
C THR A 632 -28.77 -8.17 -19.51
N LEU A 633 -28.71 -7.07 -20.27
CA LEU A 633 -29.62 -6.82 -21.39
C LEU A 633 -29.03 -7.41 -22.67
N MET A 634 -29.78 -8.32 -23.28
CA MET A 634 -29.49 -8.89 -24.59
C MET A 634 -30.42 -8.30 -25.66
N PRO A 635 -29.91 -7.83 -26.80
CA PRO A 635 -30.72 -7.20 -27.82
C PRO A 635 -31.42 -8.28 -28.65
N THR A 636 -32.69 -8.05 -29.00
CA THR A 636 -33.41 -8.91 -29.94
C THR A 636 -32.79 -8.83 -31.34
N LYS A 637 -32.30 -7.64 -31.73
CA LYS A 637 -31.49 -7.43 -32.93
C LYS A 637 -30.11 -6.91 -32.51
N GLN A 638 -29.08 -7.73 -32.68
CA GLN A 638 -27.69 -7.36 -32.39
C GLN A 638 -27.20 -6.20 -33.26
N PHE A 639 -26.23 -5.44 -32.75
CA PHE A 639 -25.53 -4.39 -33.48
C PHE A 639 -24.39 -4.98 -34.30
N GLU A 640 -24.08 -4.36 -35.44
CA GLU A 640 -23.04 -4.81 -36.36
C GLU A 640 -22.00 -3.70 -36.57
N GLY A 641 -20.81 -3.89 -36.02
CA GLY A 641 -19.62 -3.04 -36.23
C GLY A 641 -19.65 -1.65 -35.59
N SER A 642 -20.81 -1.18 -35.12
CA SER A 642 -20.91 0.11 -34.43
C SER A 642 -22.13 0.23 -33.53
N PHE A 643 -21.98 1.07 -32.51
CA PHE A 643 -23.04 1.55 -31.63
C PHE A 643 -22.88 3.04 -31.39
N SER A 644 -24.00 3.77 -31.35
CA SER A 644 -24.05 5.14 -30.86
C SER A 644 -25.34 5.36 -30.08
N GLY A 645 -25.21 5.91 -28.87
CA GLY A 645 -26.34 6.16 -28.00
C GLY A 645 -25.92 6.83 -26.70
N ASP A 646 -26.90 7.32 -25.94
CA ASP A 646 -26.69 7.83 -24.59
C ASP A 646 -26.96 6.70 -23.57
N LEU A 647 -25.92 6.21 -22.91
CA LEU A 647 -26.00 5.09 -21.96
C LEU A 647 -26.82 5.45 -20.71
N LYS A 648 -27.06 6.74 -20.43
CA LYS A 648 -27.99 7.13 -19.36
C LYS A 648 -29.39 6.59 -19.61
N ASN A 649 -29.83 6.53 -20.87
CA ASN A 649 -31.17 6.01 -21.21
C ASN A 649 -31.32 4.53 -20.83
N TRP A 650 -30.24 3.76 -20.94
CA TRP A 650 -30.22 2.37 -20.48
C TRP A 650 -30.33 2.29 -18.95
N LEU A 651 -29.52 3.07 -18.23
CA LEU A 651 -29.56 3.09 -16.77
C LEU A 651 -30.93 3.53 -16.23
N LEU A 652 -31.56 4.53 -16.87
CA LEU A 652 -32.92 4.94 -16.53
C LEU A 652 -33.94 3.83 -16.79
N ALA A 653 -33.83 3.12 -17.92
CA ALA A 653 -34.72 2.00 -18.19
C ALA A 653 -34.57 0.86 -17.16
N MET A 654 -33.35 0.62 -16.64
CA MET A 654 -33.12 -0.32 -15.54
C MET A 654 -33.70 0.17 -14.21
N ALA A 655 -33.64 1.49 -13.94
CA ALA A 655 -34.29 2.11 -12.78
C ALA A 655 -35.82 2.03 -12.87
N ASP A 656 -36.40 2.23 -14.06
CA ASP A 656 -37.85 2.09 -14.31
C ASP A 656 -38.35 0.66 -14.08
N LEU A 657 -37.50 -0.35 -14.32
CA LEU A 657 -37.75 -1.75 -13.96
C LEU A 657 -37.58 -2.02 -12.45
N GLY A 658 -37.26 -1.00 -11.64
CA GLY A 658 -37.12 -1.10 -10.19
C GLY A 658 -35.85 -1.83 -9.73
N ARG A 659 -34.81 -1.90 -10.56
CA ARG A 659 -33.55 -2.58 -10.20
C ARG A 659 -32.68 -1.77 -9.25
N PHE A 660 -32.79 -0.46 -9.33
CA PHE A 660 -32.19 0.53 -8.45
C PHE A 660 -32.94 1.85 -8.66
N THR A 661 -32.50 2.93 -8.00
CA THR A 661 -33.18 4.23 -8.09
C THR A 661 -32.33 5.25 -8.81
N GLU A 662 -32.92 6.37 -9.26
CA GLU A 662 -32.12 7.48 -9.78
C GLU A 662 -31.19 8.12 -8.72
N SER A 663 -31.34 7.77 -7.44
CA SER A 663 -30.44 8.21 -6.38
C SER A 663 -29.20 7.32 -6.22
N THR A 664 -29.16 6.18 -6.89
CA THR A 664 -28.05 5.21 -6.92
C THR A 664 -26.85 5.81 -7.68
N TYR A 665 -25.64 5.52 -7.22
CA TYR A 665 -24.40 5.96 -7.83
C TYR A 665 -23.97 5.03 -8.96
N VAL A 666 -23.46 5.62 -10.04
CA VAL A 666 -22.72 4.91 -11.09
C VAL A 666 -21.24 4.94 -10.72
N ASN A 667 -20.71 3.81 -10.26
CA ASN A 667 -19.38 3.71 -9.65
C ASN A 667 -18.29 3.23 -10.61
N VAL A 668 -18.65 2.45 -11.64
CA VAL A 668 -17.72 1.98 -12.70
C VAL A 668 -18.43 2.06 -14.05
N GLY A 669 -17.68 2.33 -15.13
CA GLY A 669 -18.18 2.28 -16.50
C GLY A 669 -17.10 1.84 -17.48
N ASN A 670 -17.32 0.69 -18.11
CA ASN A 670 -16.41 0.04 -19.04
C ASN A 670 -17.09 -0.23 -20.38
N ALA A 671 -16.29 -0.32 -21.44
CA ALA A 671 -16.66 -0.85 -22.74
C ALA A 671 -15.63 -1.90 -23.15
N GLY A 672 -16.05 -3.10 -23.53
CA GLY A 672 -15.11 -4.19 -23.70
C GLY A 672 -15.60 -5.34 -24.56
N TYR A 673 -14.73 -6.35 -24.61
CA TYR A 673 -14.94 -7.67 -25.17
C TYR A 673 -14.72 -8.71 -24.08
N LEU A 674 -15.75 -9.53 -23.82
CA LEU A 674 -15.84 -10.46 -22.69
C LEU A 674 -16.18 -11.88 -23.11
#